data_AF-A0A7J8N452-F1
#
_entry.id   AF-A0A7J8N452-F1
#
_cell.length_a   1.000
_cell.length_b   1.000
_cell.length_c   1.000
_cell.angle_alpha   90.00
_cell.angle_beta   90.00
_cell.angle_gamma   90.00
#
_symmetry.space_group_name_H-M   'P 1'
#
loop_
_entity.id
_entity.type
_entity.pdbx_description
1 polymer ?
#
loop_
_entity_poly.entity_id
_entity_poly.type
_entity_poly.pdbx_seq_one_letter_code
_entity_poly.pdbx_strand_id
1 'polypeptide(L)'
;MDPTSSGRGVRQFKTYLLHRLEREEEETKPMLARNDPREIQMYYQQFYLKNIADGQYTKKPEEMAKIYQIASVLFDVLRTVVPVGRVDDQTQRFADEVEKKKEQFEHYNILPLYAVGVKPAIMELAEIQAALRAIQNVEGLPVARHTSDDTRQERGKPVNDVLDWLSFHFGFQKGNVANQREHLILLLANMDVRKKENLNGYTALNAETILKLVNKVFKNYRSWCNYLRCESHLRGMYCFLLCRFQKGCDRQQVELIYISLYLLIWGEASNIRFMPECLCYIFHNMANEVYGILFSNARPVSGDTYENAPPDDEAFLRNVITPIYKVLQREVKRNKGGKASHSKWRNYDDLNEYFWSGKCFQLKWPMNVKADFFAHSDDPPLANETNNQITVGKRKPKTNFVEARTFWHLYRSFDRMWIFFIMAFQAMLIVAWNSESLLGFFDEDVFRKVLTIFITAAFLNFLQATLDIILSFNAWRSLNFSQILRYLAKFAIAAFWAVVLPLAYSSSVQNPTGLVRFFSSWINDWQNESLYNYCLAIYLIPNILAAIIFLLPPLRRRMERSNGRIVTLFMWWAQASSAPYLIRVTMQPKLYVGRGMHEDFFSLLKYTMFWILLLISKLAFSYYVEILPLVQPTKIIMELHVDNYQWHEFFSEVKTHNIGVVIAIWSPIVLVYFMDAQIWYAIFSTLFGGIRGAFSHLGEIRTLGMLRSRFDSVPRAFCRNLVPSPNQQNRKRHLDEATERKNIASFSLVWNKFIHSMRMQDLISDRDRDLLLVPSSSSDVSVVQWPPFLLASKIPIALDMAKDFKKKDDAGFFKKIETDDYMHSAVIECYETLRDILYSLLDDDADRLIVKEICYEVDMSIHQRRFLTDFRMSGLPALSNRLEKFLGILLSNVEDVDTFRSQIINVLQDIMEIITQDVMVNGSGIIARAHRHHEGDQKKEQRFEKINIGLIQVKTWREKIIRLYLLLTVKESAINVPPNLEARRRITFFANSLFMNMPITPKVRDMLSF
;
A
#
# COMPACT_ATOMS: atom_id res chain seq x y z
N MET A 1 39.46 22.21 -12.80
CA MET A 1 38.81 23.31 -13.54
C MET A 1 39.38 23.36 -14.95
N ASP A 2 38.58 23.75 -15.95
CA ASP A 2 39.04 23.89 -17.33
C ASP A 2 40.17 24.94 -17.42
N PRO A 3 41.38 24.56 -17.89
CA PRO A 3 42.52 25.46 -17.99
C PRO A 3 42.29 26.60 -18.99
N THR A 4 41.37 26.43 -19.95
CA THR A 4 41.15 27.37 -21.05
C THR A 4 40.16 28.51 -20.73
N SER A 5 39.39 28.39 -19.65
CA SER A 5 38.38 29.39 -19.28
C SER A 5 39.01 30.65 -18.68
N SER A 6 38.84 31.79 -19.38
CA SER A 6 39.50 33.08 -19.14
C SER A 6 38.56 34.23 -18.73
N GLY A 7 37.26 33.94 -18.56
CA GLY A 7 36.26 34.93 -18.16
C GLY A 7 36.61 35.62 -16.84
N ARG A 8 36.31 36.92 -16.73
CA ARG A 8 36.70 37.77 -15.58
C ARG A 8 36.30 37.18 -14.22
N GLY A 9 35.09 36.64 -14.10
CA GLY A 9 34.63 35.96 -12.88
C GLY A 9 35.37 34.66 -12.58
N VAL A 10 35.79 33.91 -13.61
CA VAL A 10 36.60 32.69 -13.46
C VAL A 10 38.02 33.03 -13.04
N ARG A 11 38.59 34.13 -13.56
CA ARG A 11 39.88 34.63 -13.09
C ARG A 11 39.81 35.05 -11.62
N GLN A 12 38.82 35.85 -11.23
CA GLN A 12 38.63 36.24 -9.83
C GLN A 12 38.45 35.02 -8.91
N PHE A 13 37.68 34.03 -9.34
CA PHE A 13 37.52 32.79 -8.59
C PHE A 13 38.82 31.98 -8.51
N LYS A 14 39.59 31.85 -9.60
CA LYS A 14 40.90 31.20 -9.62
C LYS A 14 41.89 31.92 -8.69
N THR A 15 41.94 33.24 -8.72
CA THR A 15 42.82 34.05 -7.86
C THR A 15 42.40 33.98 -6.40
N TYR A 16 41.10 34.02 -6.11
CA TYR A 16 40.58 33.86 -4.75
C TYR A 16 40.85 32.46 -4.21
N LEU A 17 40.67 31.42 -5.03
CA LEU A 17 40.98 30.04 -4.66
C LEU A 17 42.47 29.85 -4.41
N LEU A 18 43.33 30.40 -5.27
CA LEU A 18 44.78 30.37 -5.10
C LEU A 18 45.18 31.05 -3.77
N HIS A 19 44.69 32.26 -3.53
CA HIS A 19 44.98 33.00 -2.31
C HIS A 19 44.43 32.31 -1.05
N ARG A 20 43.33 31.58 -1.16
CA ARG A 20 42.77 30.78 -0.07
C ARG A 20 43.59 29.50 0.17
N LEU A 21 44.07 28.85 -0.88
CA LEU A 21 44.97 27.71 -0.79
C LEU A 21 46.32 28.10 -0.18
N GLU A 22 46.92 29.21 -0.62
CA GLU A 22 48.16 29.76 -0.05
C GLU A 22 47.98 30.12 1.44
N ARG A 23 46.83 30.69 1.80
CA ARG A 23 46.52 31.02 3.20
C ARG A 23 46.24 29.79 4.05
N GLU A 24 45.57 28.77 3.51
CA GLU A 24 45.38 27.48 4.20
C GLU A 24 46.71 26.74 4.36
N GLU A 25 47.64 26.87 3.41
CA GLU A 25 49.01 26.33 3.46
C GLU A 25 49.89 27.03 4.53
N GLU A 26 49.66 28.33 4.80
CA GLU A 26 50.29 29.06 5.91
C GLU A 26 49.64 28.80 7.28
N GLU A 27 48.31 28.64 7.34
CA GLU A 27 47.56 28.42 8.60
C GLU A 27 47.68 26.97 9.11
N THR A 28 47.89 25.99 8.23
CA THR A 28 48.16 24.60 8.60
C THR A 28 49.66 24.31 8.68
N LYS A 29 50.21 24.19 9.89
CA LYS A 29 51.57 23.65 10.07
C LYS A 29 51.64 22.23 9.48
N PRO A 30 52.45 21.98 8.43
CA PRO A 30 52.60 20.64 7.90
C PRO A 30 53.30 19.79 8.97
N MET A 31 52.63 18.73 9.45
CA MET A 31 53.23 17.76 10.36
C MET A 31 54.22 16.81 9.67
N LEU A 32 54.40 16.90 8.33
CA LEU A 32 55.21 15.98 7.52
C LEU A 32 55.99 16.71 6.40
N ALA A 33 57.01 16.06 5.83
CA ALA A 33 58.09 16.66 5.02
C ALA A 33 58.06 16.43 3.48
N ARG A 34 57.97 17.52 2.70
CA ARG A 34 58.48 17.87 1.34
C ARG A 34 58.64 16.84 0.19
N ASN A 35 58.29 15.56 0.31
CA ASN A 35 58.33 14.58 -0.79
C ASN A 35 57.00 13.81 -0.91
N ASP A 36 56.09 14.29 -1.76
CA ASP A 36 54.71 13.80 -1.97
C ASP A 36 54.54 12.26 -2.03
N PRO A 37 55.41 11.47 -2.70
CA PRO A 37 55.20 10.02 -2.83
C PRO A 37 55.37 9.25 -1.51
N ARG A 38 56.33 9.66 -0.67
CA ARG A 38 56.61 8.99 0.61
C ARG A 38 55.58 9.37 1.68
N GLU A 39 55.01 10.57 1.59
CA GLU A 39 53.99 11.04 2.51
C GLU A 39 52.66 10.30 2.33
N ILE A 40 52.20 10.14 1.09
CA ILE A 40 50.96 9.39 0.79
C ILE A 40 51.10 7.94 1.26
N GLN A 41 52.29 7.37 1.10
CA GLN A 41 52.59 6.02 1.56
C GLN A 41 52.56 5.91 3.10
N MET A 42 53.16 6.87 3.80
CA MET A 42 53.15 6.89 5.27
C MET A 42 51.75 7.18 5.81
N TYR A 43 50.95 8.00 5.12
CA TYR A 43 49.54 8.22 5.44
C TYR A 43 48.72 6.94 5.34
N TYR A 44 48.92 6.14 4.28
CA TYR A 44 48.26 4.84 4.16
C TYR A 44 48.63 3.88 5.31
N GLN A 45 49.92 3.83 5.68
CA GLN A 45 50.38 3.02 6.82
C GLN A 45 49.77 3.49 8.15
N GLN A 46 49.74 4.81 8.41
CA GLN A 46 49.11 5.37 9.61
C GLN A 46 47.59 5.13 9.62
N PHE A 47 46.93 5.24 8.47
CA PHE A 47 45.51 4.94 8.33
C PHE A 47 45.23 3.47 8.65
N TYR A 48 46.04 2.56 8.14
CA TYR A 48 45.94 1.13 8.41
C TYR A 48 46.09 0.82 9.90
N LEU A 49 47.17 1.28 10.53
CA LEU A 49 47.42 1.02 11.95
C LEU A 49 46.31 1.59 12.84
N LYS A 50 45.94 2.85 12.66
CA LYS A 50 44.96 3.53 13.52
C LYS A 50 43.52 3.09 13.30
N ASN A 51 43.12 2.79 12.07
CA ASN A 51 41.72 2.53 11.75
C ASN A 51 41.39 1.05 11.50
N ILE A 52 42.37 0.23 11.09
CA ILE A 52 42.15 -1.19 10.78
C ILE A 52 42.72 -2.08 11.88
N ALA A 53 43.97 -1.86 12.32
CA ALA A 53 44.56 -2.67 13.39
C ALA A 53 43.89 -2.38 14.76
N ASP A 54 43.76 -1.11 15.14
CA ASP A 54 43.10 -0.71 16.40
C ASP A 54 41.56 -0.73 16.30
N GLY A 55 41.02 -0.68 15.08
CA GLY A 55 39.58 -0.59 14.80
C GLY A 55 38.80 -1.89 15.02
N GLN A 56 39.47 -3.05 14.93
CA GLN A 56 38.83 -4.37 15.05
C GLN A 56 38.08 -4.59 16.37
N TYR A 57 38.50 -3.92 17.44
CA TYR A 57 37.92 -4.08 18.78
C TYR A 57 37.06 -2.88 19.24
N THR A 58 37.09 -1.77 18.50
CA THR A 58 36.51 -0.48 18.95
C THR A 58 35.35 0.00 18.08
N LYS A 59 35.33 -0.36 16.78
CA LYS A 59 34.39 0.21 15.81
C LYS A 59 33.29 -0.77 15.41
N LYS A 60 32.15 -0.22 14.98
CA LYS A 60 31.01 -1.03 14.49
C LYS A 60 31.33 -1.68 13.14
N PRO A 61 30.72 -2.84 12.82
CA PRO A 61 30.91 -3.51 11.53
C PRO A 61 30.67 -2.63 10.30
N GLU A 62 29.65 -1.78 10.34
CA GLU A 62 29.31 -0.85 9.24
C GLU A 62 30.38 0.23 9.03
N GLU A 63 30.97 0.71 10.13
CA GLU A 63 32.06 1.69 10.09
C GLU A 63 33.34 1.02 9.58
N MET A 64 33.60 -0.22 10.00
CA MET A 64 34.72 -1.01 9.50
C MET A 64 34.61 -1.28 7.99
N ALA A 65 33.42 -1.64 7.48
CA ALA A 65 33.18 -1.80 6.05
C ALA A 65 33.58 -0.55 5.24
N LYS A 66 33.17 0.64 5.71
CA LYS A 66 33.57 1.91 5.12
C LYS A 66 35.08 2.15 5.21
N ILE A 67 35.69 1.82 6.34
CA ILE A 67 37.14 1.96 6.54
C ILE A 67 37.94 1.05 5.58
N TYR A 68 37.53 -0.20 5.36
CA TYR A 68 38.16 -1.10 4.39
C TYR A 68 37.96 -0.63 2.95
N GLN A 69 36.79 -0.06 2.61
CA GLN A 69 36.58 0.58 1.31
C GLN A 69 37.48 1.80 1.12
N ILE A 70 37.57 2.67 2.13
CA ILE A 70 38.46 3.84 2.11
C ILE A 70 39.91 3.39 1.98
N ALA A 71 40.36 2.36 2.70
CA ALA A 71 41.71 1.81 2.56
C ALA A 71 41.98 1.30 1.14
N SER A 72 41.04 0.55 0.54
CA SER A 72 41.18 0.08 -0.85
C SER A 72 41.33 1.24 -1.83
N VAL A 73 40.51 2.29 -1.70
CA VAL A 73 40.59 3.49 -2.55
C VAL A 73 41.90 4.27 -2.31
N LEU A 74 42.32 4.40 -1.05
CA LEU A 74 43.59 5.06 -0.70
C LEU A 74 44.79 4.32 -1.31
N PHE A 75 44.75 2.99 -1.37
CA PHE A 75 45.78 2.20 -2.03
C PHE A 75 45.76 2.35 -3.56
N ASP A 76 44.58 2.42 -4.18
CA ASP A 76 44.45 2.71 -5.62
C ASP A 76 45.02 4.10 -5.97
N VAL A 77 44.76 5.10 -5.12
CA VAL A 77 45.33 6.45 -5.27
C VAL A 77 46.85 6.39 -5.10
N LEU A 78 47.37 5.67 -4.10
CA LEU A 78 48.82 5.48 -3.90
C LEU A 78 49.47 4.86 -5.15
N ARG A 79 48.87 3.82 -5.73
CA ARG A 79 49.37 3.15 -6.94
C ARG A 79 49.36 4.05 -8.17
N THR A 80 48.46 5.03 -8.21
CA THR A 80 48.35 5.98 -9.32
C THR A 80 49.39 7.10 -9.23
N VAL A 81 49.74 7.52 -8.01
CA VAL A 81 50.68 8.63 -7.75
C VAL A 81 52.14 8.15 -7.67
N VAL A 82 52.38 6.92 -7.21
CA VAL A 82 53.73 6.36 -7.04
C VAL A 82 54.08 5.42 -8.21
N PRO A 83 55.20 5.64 -8.94
CA PRO A 83 55.63 4.75 -10.02
C PRO A 83 55.82 3.29 -9.57
N VAL A 84 55.44 2.35 -10.43
CA VAL A 84 55.51 0.90 -10.19
C VAL A 84 56.93 0.49 -9.78
N GLY A 85 57.08 -0.07 -8.58
CA GLY A 85 58.36 -0.51 -8.01
C GLY A 85 58.97 0.37 -6.91
N ARG A 86 58.32 1.47 -6.51
CA ARG A 86 58.73 2.31 -5.35
C ARG A 86 57.84 2.19 -4.11
N VAL A 87 56.87 1.28 -4.11
CA VAL A 87 56.04 0.98 -2.93
C VAL A 87 56.83 0.02 -2.02
N ASP A 88 56.84 0.31 -0.72
CA ASP A 88 57.52 -0.51 0.29
C ASP A 88 56.78 -1.83 0.51
N ASP A 89 57.53 -2.90 0.80
CA ASP A 89 57.00 -4.25 0.99
C ASP A 89 55.99 -4.31 2.14
N GLN A 90 56.14 -3.48 3.17
CA GLN A 90 55.17 -3.38 4.26
C GLN A 90 53.82 -2.81 3.80
N THR A 91 53.84 -1.77 2.96
CA THR A 91 52.61 -1.17 2.41
C THR A 91 51.90 -2.15 1.49
N GLN A 92 52.66 -2.93 0.72
CA GLN A 92 52.13 -3.97 -0.15
C GLN A 92 51.45 -5.09 0.67
N ARG A 93 52.09 -5.54 1.76
CA ARG A 93 51.48 -6.53 2.68
C ARG A 93 50.21 -6.03 3.34
N PHE A 94 50.16 -4.77 3.76
CA PHE A 94 48.93 -4.18 4.32
C PHE A 94 47.83 -4.12 3.26
N ALA A 95 48.15 -3.77 2.03
CA ALA A 95 47.17 -3.78 0.94
C ALA A 95 46.65 -5.19 0.64
N ASP A 96 47.53 -6.18 0.58
CA ASP A 96 47.15 -7.58 0.39
C ASP A 96 46.26 -8.09 1.54
N GLU A 97 46.54 -7.67 2.78
CA GLU A 97 45.71 -8.00 3.94
C GLU A 97 44.35 -7.30 3.89
N VAL A 98 44.33 -6.01 3.50
CA VAL A 98 43.09 -5.25 3.28
C VAL A 98 42.25 -5.91 2.20
N GLU A 99 42.81 -6.29 1.06
CA GLU A 99 42.07 -6.96 -0.02
C GLU A 99 41.54 -8.32 0.41
N LYS A 100 42.35 -9.13 1.11
CA LYS A 100 41.91 -10.44 1.66
C LYS A 100 40.79 -10.31 2.67
N LYS A 101 40.85 -9.31 3.56
CA LYS A 101 39.85 -9.10 4.61
C LYS A 101 38.65 -8.29 4.14
N LYS A 102 38.76 -7.51 3.07
CA LYS A 102 37.67 -6.69 2.51
C LYS A 102 36.41 -7.51 2.20
N GLU A 103 36.57 -8.74 1.70
CA GLU A 103 35.45 -9.68 1.48
C GLU A 103 34.68 -10.00 2.78
N GLN A 104 35.34 -9.96 3.94
CA GLN A 104 34.74 -10.21 5.26
C GLN A 104 34.04 -8.97 5.84
N PHE A 105 34.16 -7.81 5.18
CA PHE A 105 33.58 -6.54 5.61
C PHE A 105 32.75 -5.89 4.49
N GLU A 106 32.30 -6.64 3.49
CA GLU A 106 31.34 -6.13 2.52
C GLU A 106 30.05 -5.66 3.20
N HIS A 107 29.37 -4.69 2.58
CA HIS A 107 28.14 -4.13 3.14
C HIS A 107 27.10 -5.25 3.30
N TYR A 108 26.87 -5.67 4.53
CA TYR A 108 25.89 -6.69 4.85
C TYR A 108 24.48 -6.20 4.51
N ASN A 109 23.61 -7.16 4.17
CA ASN A 109 22.19 -6.98 4.44
C ASN A 109 21.98 -6.97 5.98
N ILE A 110 20.74 -6.89 6.48
CA ILE A 110 20.39 -6.54 7.87
C ILE A 110 21.15 -7.36 8.94
N LEU A 111 21.60 -8.59 8.64
CA LEU A 111 22.35 -9.45 9.57
C LEU A 111 23.84 -9.61 9.19
N PRO A 112 24.79 -9.12 10.01
CA PRO A 112 26.22 -9.30 9.78
C PRO A 112 26.71 -10.65 10.31
N LEU A 113 26.50 -11.71 9.54
CA LEU A 113 26.77 -13.10 9.94
C LEU A 113 28.27 -13.44 10.04
N TYR A 114 29.12 -12.76 9.24
CA TYR A 114 30.57 -13.01 9.16
C TYR A 114 31.41 -11.79 9.59
N ALA A 115 30.79 -10.76 10.17
CA ALA A 115 31.50 -9.54 10.53
C ALA A 115 32.43 -9.78 11.71
N VAL A 116 33.70 -9.42 11.53
CA VAL A 116 34.70 -9.42 12.60
C VAL A 116 34.64 -8.07 13.33
N GLY A 117 34.19 -8.06 14.59
CA GLY A 117 34.03 -6.83 15.40
C GLY A 117 33.01 -7.00 16.52
N VAL A 118 32.57 -5.89 17.14
CA VAL A 118 31.50 -5.93 18.16
C VAL A 118 30.21 -6.43 17.52
N LYS A 119 29.68 -7.56 18.01
CA LYS A 119 28.43 -8.15 17.52
C LYS A 119 27.28 -7.15 17.73
N PRO A 120 26.49 -6.81 16.70
CA PRO A 120 25.34 -5.94 16.90
C PRO A 120 24.27 -6.63 17.75
N ALA A 121 23.52 -5.84 18.51
CA ALA A 121 22.49 -6.32 19.44
C ALA A 121 21.46 -7.28 18.79
N ILE A 122 21.22 -7.15 17.48
CA ILE A 122 20.33 -8.07 16.75
C ILE A 122 20.84 -9.53 16.75
N MET A 123 22.16 -9.75 16.77
CA MET A 123 22.77 -11.08 16.82
C MET A 123 22.75 -11.70 18.23
N GLU A 124 22.43 -10.89 19.26
CA GLU A 124 22.24 -11.36 20.64
C GLU A 124 20.84 -11.93 20.88
N LEU A 125 19.89 -11.66 19.96
CA LEU A 125 18.54 -12.18 20.03
C LEU A 125 18.53 -13.71 19.91
N ALA A 126 17.90 -14.37 20.89
CA ALA A 126 17.92 -15.83 20.98
C ALA A 126 17.21 -16.50 19.78
N GLU A 127 16.18 -15.85 19.22
CA GLU A 127 15.47 -16.25 18.00
C GLU A 127 16.37 -16.37 16.78
N ILE A 128 17.28 -15.41 16.61
CA ILE A 128 18.22 -15.39 15.51
C ILE A 128 19.31 -16.44 15.74
N GLN A 129 19.77 -16.61 16.98
CA GLN A 129 20.78 -17.63 17.32
C GLN A 129 20.27 -19.06 17.10
N ALA A 130 19.03 -19.38 17.46
CA ALA A 130 18.50 -20.72 17.23
C ALA A 130 18.29 -21.01 15.74
N ALA A 131 17.84 -20.01 14.96
CA ALA A 131 17.70 -20.16 13.51
C ALA A 131 19.06 -20.33 12.82
N LEU A 132 20.07 -19.59 13.27
CA LEU A 132 21.43 -19.72 12.77
C LEU A 132 22.01 -21.12 13.05
N ARG A 133 21.87 -21.62 14.29
CA ARG A 133 22.32 -22.98 14.65
C ARG A 133 21.66 -24.07 13.82
N ALA A 134 20.36 -23.94 13.52
CA ALA A 134 19.64 -24.90 12.71
C ALA A 134 20.14 -24.95 11.26
N ILE A 135 20.54 -23.82 10.69
CA ILE A 135 21.09 -23.71 9.33
C ILE A 135 22.57 -24.15 9.26
N GLN A 136 23.32 -23.95 10.35
CA GLN A 136 24.71 -24.42 10.49
C GLN A 136 24.84 -25.92 10.78
N ASN A 137 23.72 -26.65 10.94
CA ASN A 137 23.76 -28.10 11.09
C ASN A 137 24.11 -28.78 9.76
N VAL A 138 25.40 -28.97 9.49
CA VAL A 138 25.97 -29.63 8.29
C VAL A 138 26.46 -31.05 8.63
N GLU A 139 26.26 -31.52 9.86
CA GLU A 139 26.71 -32.85 10.30
C GLU A 139 26.05 -33.95 9.46
N GLY A 140 26.87 -34.86 8.90
CA GLY A 140 26.39 -36.00 8.10
C GLY A 140 26.19 -35.73 6.60
N LEU A 141 26.47 -34.52 6.09
CA LEU A 141 26.42 -34.23 4.65
C LEU A 141 27.67 -34.75 3.90
N PRO A 142 27.52 -35.31 2.68
CA PRO A 142 28.64 -35.81 1.90
C PRO A 142 29.53 -34.65 1.43
N VAL A 143 30.84 -34.76 1.66
CA VAL A 143 31.87 -33.82 1.19
C VAL A 143 32.46 -34.34 -0.11
N ALA A 144 32.52 -33.52 -1.16
CA ALA A 144 33.17 -33.91 -2.42
C ALA A 144 34.67 -34.15 -2.19
N ARG A 145 35.18 -35.31 -2.64
CA ARG A 145 36.61 -35.63 -2.57
C ARG A 145 37.38 -34.73 -3.54
N HIS A 146 38.41 -34.06 -3.04
CA HIS A 146 39.37 -33.32 -3.85
C HIS A 146 40.16 -34.29 -4.73
N THR A 147 40.07 -34.17 -6.05
CA THR A 147 41.07 -34.74 -6.96
C THR A 147 42.35 -33.92 -6.83
N SER A 148 43.44 -34.60 -6.56
CA SER A 148 44.80 -34.07 -6.43
C SER A 148 45.29 -33.52 -7.76
N ASP A 149 45.25 -32.20 -7.93
CA ASP A 149 46.08 -31.48 -8.90
C ASP A 149 46.52 -30.14 -8.28
N ASP A 150 47.83 -29.96 -8.17
CA ASP A 150 48.58 -28.98 -7.37
C ASP A 150 48.45 -27.49 -7.83
N THR A 151 47.37 -27.10 -8.50
CA THR A 151 47.19 -25.71 -9.00
C THR A 151 45.93 -25.00 -8.53
N ARG A 152 45.19 -25.54 -7.55
CA ARG A 152 43.96 -24.91 -7.02
C ARG A 152 43.94 -24.73 -5.49
N GLN A 153 45.03 -24.24 -4.90
CA GLN A 153 45.13 -23.96 -3.46
C GLN A 153 44.22 -22.80 -2.95
N GLU A 154 43.54 -22.04 -3.82
CA GLU A 154 42.75 -20.86 -3.41
C GLU A 154 41.24 -21.09 -3.15
N ARG A 155 40.69 -22.30 -3.37
CA ARG A 155 39.24 -22.57 -3.18
C ARG A 155 38.88 -23.52 -2.02
N GLY A 156 39.70 -23.58 -0.98
CA GLY A 156 39.36 -24.25 0.28
C GLY A 156 38.45 -23.38 1.18
N LYS A 157 37.26 -22.96 0.73
CA LYS A 157 36.29 -22.30 1.64
C LYS A 157 35.53 -23.39 2.43
N PRO A 158 35.53 -23.37 3.78
CA PRO A 158 34.78 -24.35 4.57
C PRO A 158 33.28 -24.19 4.33
N VAL A 159 32.55 -25.31 4.15
CA VAL A 159 31.09 -25.32 4.10
C VAL A 159 30.56 -25.05 5.51
N ASN A 160 30.17 -23.81 5.77
CA ASN A 160 29.75 -23.37 7.10
C ASN A 160 28.25 -23.60 7.36
N ASP A 161 27.45 -23.71 6.29
CA ASP A 161 26.02 -23.93 6.40
C ASP A 161 25.41 -24.69 5.21
N VAL A 162 24.12 -25.02 5.34
CA VAL A 162 23.33 -25.72 4.32
C VAL A 162 23.29 -24.98 2.97
N LEU A 163 23.31 -23.64 2.97
CA LEU A 163 23.23 -22.86 1.73
C LEU A 163 24.57 -22.83 1.00
N ASP A 164 25.69 -22.79 1.72
CA ASP A 164 27.05 -22.94 1.19
C ASP A 164 27.22 -24.33 0.57
N TRP A 165 26.65 -25.37 1.20
CA TRP A 165 26.66 -26.73 0.66
C TRP A 165 25.89 -26.81 -0.68
N LEU A 166 24.70 -26.22 -0.75
CA LEU A 166 23.93 -26.15 -2.00
C LEU A 166 24.63 -25.31 -3.08
N SER A 167 25.24 -24.18 -2.68
CA SER A 167 26.02 -23.33 -3.57
C SER A 167 27.19 -24.09 -4.19
N PHE A 168 27.90 -24.90 -3.39
CA PHE A 168 29.02 -25.71 -3.83
C PHE A 168 28.61 -26.76 -4.89
N HIS A 169 27.44 -27.40 -4.74
CA HIS A 169 26.98 -28.44 -5.66
C HIS A 169 26.32 -27.91 -6.94
N PHE A 170 25.66 -26.75 -6.89
CA PHE A 170 24.86 -26.23 -8.01
C PHE A 170 25.41 -24.94 -8.65
N GLY A 171 26.38 -24.27 -8.04
CA GLY A 171 26.98 -23.04 -8.56
C GLY A 171 26.03 -21.85 -8.56
N PHE A 172 25.39 -21.57 -7.43
CA PHE A 172 24.54 -20.38 -7.25
C PHE A 172 25.39 -19.10 -7.10
N GLN A 173 24.80 -17.92 -7.35
CA GLN A 173 25.47 -16.64 -7.17
C GLN A 173 25.72 -16.35 -5.68
N LYS A 174 26.94 -15.93 -5.33
CA LYS A 174 27.33 -15.62 -3.93
C LYS A 174 26.40 -14.59 -3.26
N GLY A 175 26.02 -13.54 -3.98
CA GLY A 175 25.06 -12.54 -3.50
C GLY A 175 23.66 -13.12 -3.25
N ASN A 176 23.18 -14.03 -4.10
CA ASN A 176 21.89 -14.70 -3.89
C ASN A 176 21.93 -15.58 -2.64
N VAL A 177 23.00 -16.35 -2.44
CA VAL A 177 23.19 -17.20 -1.27
C VAL A 177 23.17 -16.37 0.02
N ALA A 178 23.90 -15.26 0.05
CA ALA A 178 23.91 -14.35 1.20
C ALA A 178 22.52 -13.75 1.49
N ASN A 179 21.81 -13.29 0.45
CA ASN A 179 20.47 -12.71 0.57
C ASN A 179 19.45 -13.74 1.08
N GLN A 180 19.44 -14.95 0.52
CA GLN A 180 18.48 -16.00 0.90
C GLN A 180 18.78 -16.58 2.28
N ARG A 181 20.05 -16.64 2.68
CA ARG A 181 20.47 -17.02 4.04
C ARG A 181 19.84 -16.09 5.07
N GLU A 182 20.02 -14.77 4.90
CA GLU A 182 19.43 -13.79 5.80
C GLU A 182 17.91 -13.88 5.81
N HIS A 183 17.29 -13.95 4.63
CA HIS A 183 15.84 -14.06 4.51
C HIS A 183 15.29 -15.29 5.24
N LEU A 184 15.94 -16.46 5.11
CA LEU A 184 15.52 -17.69 5.78
C LEU A 184 15.69 -17.59 7.31
N ILE A 185 16.80 -17.02 7.80
CA ILE A 185 17.02 -16.80 9.25
C ILE A 185 15.92 -15.93 9.83
N LEU A 186 15.66 -14.77 9.22
CA LEU A 186 14.62 -13.84 9.67
C LEU A 186 13.22 -14.45 9.58
N LEU A 187 12.93 -15.23 8.54
CA LEU A 187 11.65 -15.91 8.37
C LEU A 187 11.42 -16.94 9.48
N LEU A 188 12.42 -17.76 9.78
CA LEU A 188 12.34 -18.78 10.84
C LEU A 188 12.22 -18.13 12.22
N ALA A 189 13.04 -17.13 12.53
CA ALA A 189 13.00 -16.39 13.80
C ALA A 189 11.63 -15.74 14.03
N ASN A 190 11.10 -15.02 13.03
CA ASN A 190 9.78 -14.38 13.12
C ASN A 190 8.63 -15.37 13.25
N MET A 191 8.68 -16.50 12.54
CA MET A 191 7.63 -17.52 12.62
C MET A 191 7.63 -18.26 13.96
N ASP A 192 8.80 -18.47 14.56
CA ASP A 192 8.94 -19.19 15.82
C ASP A 192 8.52 -18.31 17.02
N VAL A 193 8.97 -17.05 17.06
CA VAL A 193 8.63 -16.09 18.13
C VAL A 193 7.13 -15.87 18.27
N ARG A 194 6.38 -15.80 17.17
CA ARG A 194 4.92 -15.59 17.18
C ARG A 194 4.14 -16.66 17.95
N LYS A 195 4.68 -17.86 18.08
CA LYS A 195 3.98 -18.97 18.74
C LYS A 195 4.45 -19.26 20.16
N LYS A 196 5.60 -18.72 20.56
CA LYS A 196 6.25 -19.10 21.81
C LYS A 196 5.85 -18.12 22.91
N GLU A 197 5.08 -18.60 23.89
CA GLU A 197 4.61 -17.77 25.01
C GLU A 197 5.72 -17.49 26.06
N ASN A 198 6.72 -18.38 26.18
CA ASN A 198 7.82 -18.29 27.15
C ASN A 198 9.19 -18.08 26.48
N LEU A 199 9.83 -16.92 26.75
CA LEU A 199 11.14 -16.53 26.21
C LEU A 199 12.35 -17.12 26.97
N ASN A 200 12.15 -17.64 28.18
CA ASN A 200 13.24 -17.99 29.11
C ASN A 200 14.01 -19.29 28.77
N GLY A 201 13.65 -19.99 27.68
CA GLY A 201 14.22 -21.30 27.28
C GLY A 201 14.43 -21.40 25.77
N TYR A 202 15.10 -20.42 25.18
CA TYR A 202 15.24 -20.30 23.74
C TYR A 202 16.59 -20.87 23.24
N THR A 203 16.70 -22.20 23.16
CA THR A 203 17.94 -22.90 22.75
C THR A 203 17.88 -23.50 21.34
N ALA A 204 16.69 -23.91 20.88
CA ALA A 204 16.45 -24.53 19.56
C ALA A 204 15.10 -24.08 18.95
N LEU A 205 15.00 -24.16 17.62
CA LEU A 205 13.77 -23.93 16.86
C LEU A 205 12.73 -25.03 17.13
N ASN A 206 11.44 -24.66 17.14
CA ASN A 206 10.37 -25.64 17.22
C ASN A 206 10.19 -26.38 15.88
N ALA A 207 10.19 -27.72 15.89
CA ALA A 207 9.95 -28.57 14.72
C ALA A 207 8.65 -28.22 13.99
N GLU A 208 7.61 -27.78 14.72
CA GLU A 208 6.33 -27.40 14.15
C GLU A 208 6.42 -26.12 13.28
N THR A 209 7.40 -25.26 13.55
CA THR A 209 7.64 -24.03 12.78
C THR A 209 8.15 -24.37 11.38
N ILE A 210 9.15 -25.26 11.29
CA ILE A 210 9.72 -25.73 10.02
C ILE A 210 8.65 -26.49 9.21
N LEU A 211 7.89 -27.39 9.84
CA LEU A 211 6.82 -28.14 9.16
C LEU A 211 5.75 -27.22 8.55
N LYS A 212 5.37 -26.14 9.25
CA LYS A 212 4.44 -25.15 8.69
C LYS A 212 5.04 -24.40 7.51
N LEU A 213 6.33 -24.06 7.58
CA LEU A 213 7.02 -23.41 6.47
C LEU A 213 7.09 -24.34 5.24
N VAL A 214 7.47 -25.61 5.41
CA VAL A 214 7.46 -26.64 4.34
C VAL A 214 6.08 -26.74 3.70
N ASN A 215 5.01 -26.84 4.51
CA ASN A 215 3.65 -26.95 4.00
C ASN A 215 3.20 -25.69 3.23
N LYS A 216 3.70 -24.50 3.60
CA LYS A 216 3.39 -23.24 2.93
C LYS A 216 4.16 -23.10 1.62
N VAL A 217 5.47 -23.33 1.64
CA VAL A 217 6.37 -23.20 0.48
C VAL A 217 6.00 -24.21 -0.61
N PHE A 218 5.80 -25.47 -0.26
CA PHE A 218 5.57 -26.54 -1.24
C PHE A 218 4.10 -26.81 -1.56
N LYS A 219 3.16 -25.97 -1.11
CA LYS A 219 1.73 -26.13 -1.42
C LYS A 219 1.48 -26.18 -2.93
N ASN A 220 2.08 -25.25 -3.67
CA ASN A 220 1.93 -25.16 -5.12
C ASN A 220 2.60 -26.34 -5.82
N TYR A 221 3.80 -26.71 -5.41
CA TYR A 221 4.53 -27.87 -5.94
C TYR A 221 3.76 -29.18 -5.74
N ARG A 222 3.18 -29.41 -4.56
CA ARG A 222 2.33 -30.59 -4.30
C ARG A 222 1.08 -30.59 -5.19
N SER A 223 0.46 -29.42 -5.39
CA SER A 223 -0.69 -29.29 -6.30
C SER A 223 -0.30 -29.59 -7.75
N TRP A 224 0.85 -29.10 -8.20
CA TRP A 224 1.38 -29.35 -9.54
C TRP A 224 1.71 -30.82 -9.76
N CYS A 225 2.36 -31.50 -8.79
CA CYS A 225 2.63 -32.93 -8.87
C CYS A 225 1.34 -33.76 -8.96
N ASN A 226 0.35 -33.43 -8.10
CA ASN A 226 -0.96 -34.09 -8.12
C ASN A 226 -1.70 -33.88 -9.45
N TYR A 227 -1.56 -32.69 -10.06
CA TYR A 227 -2.17 -32.36 -11.33
C TYR A 227 -1.55 -33.16 -12.49
N LEU A 228 -0.21 -33.20 -12.57
CA LEU A 228 0.52 -33.97 -13.58
C LEU A 228 0.55 -35.48 -13.32
N ARG A 229 0.10 -35.93 -12.14
CA ARG A 229 0.20 -37.31 -11.64
C ARG A 229 1.64 -37.83 -11.60
N CYS A 230 2.61 -36.95 -11.28
CA CYS A 230 3.99 -37.37 -11.02
C CYS A 230 4.24 -37.60 -9.52
N GLU A 231 5.19 -38.47 -9.19
CA GLU A 231 5.56 -38.71 -7.80
C GLU A 231 6.29 -37.50 -7.22
N SER A 232 5.79 -36.96 -6.10
CA SER A 232 6.49 -35.89 -5.42
C SER A 232 7.74 -36.43 -4.73
N HIS A 233 8.93 -35.93 -5.05
CA HIS A 233 10.17 -36.26 -4.32
C HIS A 233 10.12 -35.92 -2.81
N LEU A 234 9.20 -35.03 -2.40
CA LEU A 234 8.86 -34.79 -0.99
C LEU A 234 8.21 -36.00 -0.30
N ARG A 235 7.45 -36.83 -1.03
CA ARG A 235 6.85 -38.07 -0.50
C ARG A 235 7.91 -39.18 -0.37
N GLY A 236 8.91 -39.21 -1.25
CA GLY A 236 10.11 -40.02 -1.08
C GLY A 236 10.86 -39.62 0.20
N MET A 237 11.03 -38.31 0.46
CA MET A 237 11.56 -37.77 1.71
C MET A 237 10.74 -38.24 2.94
N TYR A 238 9.40 -38.09 2.96
CA TYR A 238 8.57 -38.50 4.10
C TYR A 238 8.45 -40.02 4.28
N CYS A 239 8.34 -40.81 3.20
CA CYS A 239 8.21 -42.27 3.26
C CYS A 239 9.54 -42.92 3.69
N PHE A 240 10.68 -42.34 3.30
CA PHE A 240 11.98 -42.83 3.71
C PHE A 240 12.35 -42.42 5.15
N LEU A 241 11.99 -41.20 5.57
CA LEU A 241 12.08 -40.77 6.98
C LEU A 241 11.27 -41.67 7.94
N LEU A 242 10.19 -42.30 7.46
CA LEU A 242 9.42 -43.29 8.21
C LEU A 242 10.07 -44.69 8.24
N CYS A 243 10.90 -45.05 7.25
CA CYS A 243 11.46 -46.40 7.10
C CYS A 243 12.87 -46.62 7.69
N ARG A 244 13.63 -45.56 8.03
CA ARG A 244 14.94 -45.67 8.70
C ARG A 244 15.08 -44.71 9.88
N PHE A 245 14.50 -45.08 11.02
CA PHE A 245 14.77 -44.46 12.32
C PHE A 245 16.08 -44.96 12.98
N GLN A 246 17.09 -45.34 12.18
CA GLN A 246 18.33 -45.89 12.72
C GLN A 246 19.55 -45.39 11.96
N LYS A 247 20.26 -44.47 12.62
CA LYS A 247 21.54 -43.78 12.28
C LYS A 247 21.45 -42.47 11.47
N GLY A 248 21.33 -41.36 12.20
CA GLY A 248 22.17 -40.17 11.97
C GLY A 248 21.66 -39.01 11.12
N CYS A 249 20.43 -39.02 10.58
CA CYS A 249 19.93 -37.90 9.76
C CYS A 249 18.82 -37.12 10.48
N ASP A 250 19.03 -35.84 10.75
CA ASP A 250 18.05 -34.97 11.39
C ASP A 250 16.96 -34.57 10.36
N ARG A 251 15.70 -34.92 10.65
CA ARG A 251 14.55 -34.56 9.80
C ARG A 251 14.49 -33.05 9.52
N GLN A 252 14.86 -32.22 10.50
CA GLN A 252 14.83 -30.77 10.36
C GLN A 252 15.86 -30.29 9.33
N GLN A 253 17.05 -30.90 9.32
CA GLN A 253 18.13 -30.60 8.37
C GLN A 253 17.68 -30.83 6.93
N VAL A 254 17.06 -31.98 6.64
CA VAL A 254 16.55 -32.31 5.29
C VAL A 254 15.44 -31.36 4.86
N GLU A 255 14.49 -31.04 5.74
CA GLU A 255 13.42 -30.08 5.45
C GLU A 255 13.99 -28.68 5.13
N LEU A 256 15.02 -28.24 5.86
CA LEU A 256 15.72 -26.98 5.62
C LEU A 256 16.54 -26.98 4.32
N ILE A 257 17.16 -28.11 3.93
CA ILE A 257 17.87 -28.24 2.65
C ILE A 257 16.91 -28.00 1.48
N TYR A 258 15.74 -28.64 1.46
CA TYR A 258 14.77 -28.44 0.38
C TYR A 258 14.18 -27.02 0.37
N ILE A 259 13.90 -26.42 1.54
CA ILE A 259 13.46 -25.03 1.63
C ILE A 259 14.53 -24.10 1.06
N SER A 260 15.78 -24.30 1.45
CA SER A 260 16.93 -23.51 1.00
C SER A 260 17.12 -23.62 -0.50
N LEU A 261 17.02 -24.84 -1.05
CA LEU A 261 17.08 -25.08 -2.50
C LEU A 261 15.99 -24.31 -3.25
N TYR A 262 14.75 -24.36 -2.77
CA TYR A 262 13.65 -23.62 -3.40
C TYR A 262 13.87 -22.10 -3.35
N LEU A 263 14.34 -21.57 -2.23
CA LEU A 263 14.64 -20.15 -2.07
C LEU A 263 15.79 -19.69 -2.97
N LEU A 264 16.84 -20.51 -3.13
CA LEU A 264 17.96 -20.22 -4.03
C LEU A 264 17.52 -20.20 -5.50
N ILE A 265 16.72 -21.20 -5.92
CA ILE A 265 16.10 -21.24 -7.26
C ILE A 265 15.24 -19.99 -7.49
N TRP A 266 14.38 -19.66 -6.52
CA TRP A 266 13.53 -18.47 -6.61
C TRP A 266 14.34 -17.19 -6.68
N GLY A 267 15.42 -17.10 -5.89
CA GLY A 267 16.35 -15.99 -5.84
C GLY A 267 16.97 -15.66 -7.20
N GLU A 268 17.39 -16.64 -7.98
CA GLU A 268 18.01 -16.43 -9.30
C GLU A 268 17.03 -16.49 -10.49
N ALA A 269 15.77 -16.87 -10.28
CA ALA A 269 14.79 -17.01 -11.35
C ALA A 269 14.43 -15.71 -12.11
N SER A 270 14.74 -14.51 -11.58
CA SER A 270 14.44 -13.22 -12.23
C SER A 270 12.98 -13.14 -12.73
N ASN A 271 12.74 -12.82 -14.01
CA ASN A 271 11.40 -12.76 -14.63
C ASN A 271 10.69 -14.14 -14.70
N ILE A 272 11.40 -15.26 -14.56
CA ILE A 272 10.79 -16.61 -14.57
C ILE A 272 9.97 -16.83 -13.29
N ARG A 273 10.10 -15.99 -12.26
CA ARG A 273 9.25 -16.02 -11.06
C ARG A 273 7.75 -15.91 -11.36
N PHE A 274 7.38 -15.32 -12.49
CA PHE A 274 5.99 -15.24 -12.96
C PHE A 274 5.48 -16.53 -13.63
N MET A 275 6.32 -17.58 -13.72
CA MET A 275 5.99 -18.89 -14.27
C MET A 275 6.09 -19.97 -13.17
N PRO A 276 5.11 -20.07 -12.25
CA PRO A 276 5.23 -20.92 -11.07
C PRO A 276 5.39 -22.42 -11.38
N GLU A 277 4.80 -22.92 -12.47
CA GLU A 277 4.90 -24.32 -12.89
C GLU A 277 6.26 -24.63 -13.54
N CYS A 278 6.86 -23.64 -14.21
CA CYS A 278 8.27 -23.70 -14.61
C CYS A 278 9.20 -23.82 -13.40
N LEU A 279 8.96 -23.03 -12.34
CA LEU A 279 9.71 -23.15 -11.08
C LEU A 279 9.51 -24.52 -10.43
N CYS A 280 8.28 -25.05 -10.45
CA CYS A 280 7.99 -26.40 -9.95
C CYS A 280 8.77 -27.47 -10.72
N TYR A 281 8.88 -27.34 -12.04
CA TYR A 281 9.68 -28.25 -12.88
C TYR A 281 11.18 -28.18 -12.55
N ILE A 282 11.75 -26.98 -12.43
CA ILE A 282 13.16 -26.78 -12.05
C ILE A 282 13.43 -27.40 -10.66
N PHE A 283 12.58 -27.07 -9.68
CA PHE A 283 12.68 -27.63 -8.34
C PHE A 283 12.52 -29.15 -8.32
N HIS A 284 11.59 -29.71 -9.11
CA HIS A 284 11.35 -31.16 -9.18
C HIS A 284 12.62 -31.95 -9.55
N ASN A 285 13.36 -31.45 -10.55
CA ASN A 285 14.58 -32.11 -11.03
C ASN A 285 15.77 -31.89 -10.09
N MET A 286 15.98 -30.66 -9.61
CA MET A 286 17.07 -30.38 -8.66
C MET A 286 16.85 -31.07 -7.32
N ALA A 287 15.60 -31.20 -6.86
CA ALA A 287 15.26 -31.98 -5.67
C ALA A 287 15.62 -33.46 -5.84
N ASN A 288 15.47 -34.01 -7.06
CA ASN A 288 15.89 -35.38 -7.36
C ASN A 288 17.42 -35.52 -7.36
N GLU A 289 18.15 -34.51 -7.84
CA GLU A 289 19.62 -34.48 -7.77
C GLU A 289 20.10 -34.40 -6.32
N VAL A 290 19.50 -33.55 -5.48
CA VAL A 290 19.79 -33.50 -4.03
C VAL A 290 19.48 -34.84 -3.36
N TYR A 291 18.35 -35.46 -3.68
CA TYR A 291 18.03 -36.79 -3.17
C TYR A 291 19.08 -37.84 -3.58
N GLY A 292 19.56 -37.79 -4.83
CA GLY A 292 20.67 -38.61 -5.31
C GLY A 292 21.94 -38.37 -4.49
N ILE A 293 22.37 -37.12 -4.35
CA ILE A 293 23.59 -36.76 -3.60
C ILE A 293 23.53 -37.22 -2.14
N LEU A 294 22.39 -37.05 -1.48
CA LEU A 294 22.21 -37.40 -0.07
C LEU A 294 22.11 -38.91 0.18
N PHE A 295 21.52 -39.67 -0.76
CA PHE A 295 21.08 -41.04 -0.49
C PHE A 295 21.52 -42.11 -1.51
N SER A 296 22.11 -41.76 -2.66
CA SER A 296 22.48 -42.72 -3.72
C SER A 296 23.62 -42.23 -4.62
N ASN A 297 24.78 -42.89 -4.56
CA ASN A 297 25.96 -42.57 -5.37
C ASN A 297 25.82 -42.86 -6.88
N ALA A 298 24.64 -43.16 -7.43
CA ALA A 298 24.47 -43.47 -8.86
C ALA A 298 23.22 -42.80 -9.46
N ARG A 299 23.35 -42.21 -10.66
CA ARG A 299 22.22 -41.67 -11.43
C ARG A 299 21.27 -42.80 -11.86
N PRO A 300 19.94 -42.73 -11.61
CA PRO A 300 19.00 -43.79 -11.98
C PRO A 300 18.93 -44.07 -13.50
N VAL A 301 19.32 -43.09 -14.33
CA VAL A 301 19.12 -43.14 -15.80
C VAL A 301 20.43 -43.38 -16.56
N SER A 302 21.60 -43.15 -15.96
CA SER A 302 22.90 -43.27 -16.66
C SER A 302 23.90 -44.21 -15.99
N GLY A 303 23.70 -44.65 -14.75
CA GLY A 303 24.66 -45.53 -14.05
C GLY A 303 25.96 -44.86 -13.60
N ASP A 304 26.25 -43.64 -14.05
CA ASP A 304 27.40 -42.85 -13.60
C ASP A 304 27.24 -42.37 -12.14
N THR A 305 28.37 -42.30 -11.43
CA THR A 305 28.50 -41.65 -10.14
C THR A 305 28.18 -40.16 -10.24
N TYR A 306 27.61 -39.55 -9.20
CA TYR A 306 27.46 -38.09 -9.08
C TYR A 306 28.84 -37.42 -8.85
N GLU A 307 29.83 -37.71 -9.68
CA GLU A 307 31.13 -37.05 -9.71
C GLU A 307 31.12 -36.02 -10.84
N ASN A 308 30.38 -34.93 -10.62
CA ASN A 308 30.58 -33.73 -11.42
C ASN A 308 31.65 -32.89 -10.74
N ALA A 309 32.68 -32.46 -11.48
CA ALA A 309 33.59 -31.41 -11.02
C ALA A 309 32.76 -30.22 -10.49
N PRO A 310 33.16 -29.57 -9.38
CA PRO A 310 32.41 -28.48 -8.79
C PRO A 310 32.13 -27.43 -9.88
N PRO A 311 30.84 -27.11 -10.15
CA PRO A 311 30.49 -26.18 -11.20
C PRO A 311 31.12 -24.81 -10.92
N ASP A 312 31.45 -24.09 -11.99
CA ASP A 312 31.93 -22.71 -11.87
C ASP A 312 30.87 -21.81 -11.21
N ASP A 313 31.29 -20.72 -10.59
CA ASP A 313 30.36 -19.77 -9.96
C ASP A 313 29.31 -19.33 -11.01
N GLU A 314 28.04 -19.19 -10.62
CA GLU A 314 26.92 -18.82 -11.51
C GLU A 314 26.53 -19.86 -12.58
N ALA A 315 26.95 -21.13 -12.44
CA ALA A 315 26.54 -22.19 -13.36
C ALA A 315 25.02 -22.38 -13.43
N PHE A 316 24.30 -22.25 -12.31
CA PHE A 316 22.83 -22.36 -12.30
C PHE A 316 22.18 -21.29 -13.18
N LEU A 317 22.57 -20.03 -13.01
CA LEU A 317 22.08 -18.91 -13.79
C LEU A 317 22.37 -19.09 -15.30
N ARG A 318 23.59 -19.53 -15.65
CA ARG A 318 24.01 -19.72 -17.06
C ARG A 318 23.35 -20.90 -17.74
N ASN A 319 23.23 -22.04 -17.05
CA ASN A 319 22.79 -23.30 -17.66
C ASN A 319 21.29 -23.55 -17.53
N VAL A 320 20.65 -23.06 -16.47
CA VAL A 320 19.22 -23.31 -16.20
C VAL A 320 18.36 -22.08 -16.53
N ILE A 321 18.66 -20.93 -15.93
CA ILE A 321 17.79 -19.74 -16.04
C ILE A 321 17.96 -19.04 -17.40
N THR A 322 19.19 -18.84 -17.86
CA THR A 322 19.49 -18.07 -19.08
C THR A 322 18.80 -18.62 -20.34
N PRO A 323 18.77 -19.94 -20.60
CA PRO A 323 18.07 -20.49 -21.76
C PRO A 323 16.56 -20.16 -21.78
N ILE A 324 15.88 -20.28 -20.64
CA ILE A 324 14.45 -19.97 -20.51
C ILE A 324 14.22 -18.46 -20.62
N TYR A 325 15.09 -17.64 -20.00
CA TYR A 325 15.02 -16.20 -20.09
C TYR A 325 15.19 -15.69 -21.53
N LYS A 326 16.09 -16.29 -22.33
CA LYS A 326 16.27 -15.94 -23.74
C LYS A 326 15.00 -16.15 -24.56
N VAL A 327 14.21 -17.18 -24.26
CA VAL A 327 12.89 -17.41 -24.88
C VAL A 327 11.92 -16.27 -24.54
N LEU A 328 11.83 -15.90 -23.25
CA LEU A 328 11.00 -14.77 -22.78
C LEU A 328 11.42 -13.45 -23.43
N GLN A 329 12.71 -13.14 -23.43
CA GLN A 329 13.25 -11.90 -23.99
C GLN A 329 12.91 -11.75 -25.48
N ARG A 330 13.00 -12.85 -26.25
CA ARG A 330 12.64 -12.87 -27.67
C ARG A 330 11.13 -12.66 -27.89
N GLU A 331 10.26 -13.26 -27.07
CA GLU A 331 8.81 -13.03 -27.17
C GLU A 331 8.42 -11.60 -26.79
N VAL A 332 9.07 -10.99 -25.79
CA VAL A 332 8.87 -9.58 -25.43
C VAL A 332 9.27 -8.65 -26.57
N LYS A 333 10.39 -8.90 -27.25
CA LYS A 333 10.80 -8.11 -28.43
C LYS A 333 9.74 -8.17 -29.55
N ARG A 334 9.02 -9.28 -29.69
CA ARG A 334 7.93 -9.43 -30.69
C ARG A 334 6.69 -8.57 -30.38
N ASN A 335 6.52 -8.11 -29.13
CA ASN A 335 5.43 -7.23 -28.74
C ASN A 335 5.52 -5.82 -29.37
N LYS A 336 6.70 -5.39 -29.86
CA LYS A 336 6.93 -4.05 -30.45
C LYS A 336 6.35 -2.90 -29.59
N GLY A 337 6.50 -3.00 -28.27
CA GLY A 337 5.99 -1.98 -27.32
C GLY A 337 4.46 -1.91 -27.22
N GLY A 338 3.73 -3.01 -27.43
CA GLY A 338 2.27 -3.06 -27.31
C GLY A 338 1.50 -2.82 -28.61
N LYS A 339 2.20 -2.58 -29.73
CA LYS A 339 1.58 -2.32 -31.05
C LYS A 339 1.27 -3.61 -31.83
N ALA A 340 1.85 -4.74 -31.45
CA ALA A 340 1.59 -6.02 -32.11
C ALA A 340 0.30 -6.66 -31.59
N SER A 341 -0.49 -7.25 -32.50
CA SER A 341 -1.67 -8.06 -32.11
C SER A 341 -1.26 -9.17 -31.13
N HIS A 342 -2.04 -9.35 -30.06
CA HIS A 342 -1.85 -10.41 -29.05
C HIS A 342 -1.85 -11.84 -29.61
N SER A 343 -2.27 -12.01 -30.87
CA SER A 343 -2.18 -13.27 -31.62
C SER A 343 -0.75 -13.63 -32.06
N LYS A 344 0.15 -12.64 -32.19
CA LYS A 344 1.46 -12.79 -32.84
C LYS A 344 2.61 -13.13 -31.86
N TRP A 345 2.41 -12.89 -30.57
CA TRP A 345 3.42 -13.09 -29.51
C TRP A 345 2.83 -13.84 -28.31
N ARG A 346 3.69 -14.49 -27.51
CA ARG A 346 3.31 -15.26 -26.31
C ARG A 346 3.68 -14.50 -25.04
N ASN A 347 2.78 -14.45 -24.06
CA ASN A 347 3.09 -13.91 -22.74
C ASN A 347 3.70 -14.97 -21.80
N TYR A 348 4.14 -14.58 -20.60
CA TYR A 348 4.67 -15.51 -19.60
C TYR A 348 3.66 -16.62 -19.25
N ASP A 349 2.36 -16.32 -19.18
CA ASP A 349 1.29 -17.32 -18.96
C ASP A 349 1.23 -18.36 -20.09
N ASP A 350 1.34 -17.92 -21.35
CA ASP A 350 1.33 -18.80 -22.52
C ASP A 350 2.56 -19.75 -22.54
N LEU A 351 3.70 -19.29 -22.02
CA LEU A 351 4.91 -20.11 -21.87
C LEU A 351 4.82 -21.06 -20.67
N ASN A 352 4.15 -20.62 -19.60
CA ASN A 352 3.97 -21.38 -18.38
C ASN A 352 3.01 -22.56 -18.59
N GLU A 353 2.04 -22.43 -19.49
CA GLU A 353 1.13 -23.51 -19.91
C GLU A 353 1.88 -24.76 -20.42
N TYR A 354 3.09 -24.59 -20.98
CA TYR A 354 3.91 -25.74 -21.39
C TYR A 354 4.19 -26.71 -20.24
N PHE A 355 4.37 -26.18 -19.02
CA PHE A 355 4.64 -26.92 -17.79
C PHE A 355 3.38 -27.51 -17.13
N TRP A 356 2.19 -27.28 -17.70
CA TRP A 356 0.94 -27.92 -17.28
C TRP A 356 0.74 -29.31 -17.90
N SER A 357 1.56 -29.69 -18.88
CA SER A 357 1.43 -30.98 -19.53
C SER A 357 2.65 -31.86 -19.26
N GLY A 358 2.47 -33.18 -19.26
CA GLY A 358 3.59 -34.14 -19.17
C GLY A 358 4.62 -34.00 -20.29
N LYS A 359 4.36 -33.17 -21.32
CA LYS A 359 5.34 -32.80 -22.34
C LYS A 359 6.53 -32.03 -21.75
N CYS A 360 6.40 -31.40 -20.58
CA CYS A 360 7.51 -30.74 -19.91
C CYS A 360 8.68 -31.70 -19.61
N PHE A 361 8.41 -32.98 -19.34
CA PHE A 361 9.45 -33.98 -19.13
C PHE A 361 10.26 -34.31 -20.40
N GLN A 362 9.74 -33.96 -21.59
CA GLN A 362 10.49 -34.09 -22.86
C GLN A 362 11.65 -33.09 -22.97
N LEU A 363 11.66 -32.02 -22.15
CA LEU A 363 12.81 -31.11 -22.04
C LEU A 363 14.08 -31.84 -21.55
N LYS A 364 13.94 -32.96 -20.82
CA LYS A 364 15.02 -33.67 -20.09
C LYS A 364 15.75 -32.79 -19.06
N TRP A 365 16.57 -33.42 -18.23
CA TRP A 365 17.44 -32.75 -17.25
C TRP A 365 18.83 -33.37 -17.32
N PRO A 366 19.88 -32.65 -17.77
CA PRO A 366 19.92 -31.25 -18.19
C PRO A 366 19.06 -30.95 -19.43
N MET A 367 18.60 -29.70 -19.57
CA MET A 367 17.64 -29.30 -20.60
C MET A 367 18.21 -29.43 -22.02
N ASN A 368 17.48 -30.11 -22.89
CA ASN A 368 17.81 -30.22 -24.30
C ASN A 368 17.39 -28.94 -25.05
N VAL A 369 18.36 -28.13 -25.47
CA VAL A 369 18.15 -26.87 -26.22
C VAL A 369 17.46 -27.10 -27.57
N LYS A 370 17.45 -28.34 -28.09
CA LYS A 370 16.74 -28.71 -29.33
C LYS A 370 15.25 -29.04 -29.11
N ALA A 371 14.75 -28.99 -27.89
CA ALA A 371 13.34 -29.28 -27.59
C ALA A 371 12.39 -28.19 -28.13
N ASP A 372 11.13 -28.58 -28.41
CA ASP A 372 10.06 -27.72 -28.94
C ASP A 372 9.88 -26.37 -28.19
N PHE A 373 10.20 -26.33 -26.90
CA PHE A 373 10.10 -25.13 -26.07
C PHE A 373 11.09 -24.04 -26.49
N PHE A 374 12.32 -24.44 -26.86
CA PHE A 374 13.40 -23.57 -27.29
C PHE A 374 13.42 -23.35 -28.82
N ALA A 375 12.67 -24.17 -29.58
CA ALA A 375 12.57 -24.07 -31.03
C ALA A 375 11.89 -22.76 -31.47
N HIS A 376 12.51 -22.07 -32.43
CA HIS A 376 11.98 -20.87 -33.07
C HIS A 376 12.15 -20.98 -34.58
N SER A 377 11.15 -20.53 -35.34
CA SER A 377 11.08 -20.65 -36.80
C SER A 377 11.85 -19.59 -37.59
N ASP A 378 12.54 -18.65 -36.91
CA ASP A 378 13.01 -17.41 -37.54
C ASP A 378 14.51 -17.15 -37.30
N ASP A 379 15.36 -18.19 -37.29
CA ASP A 379 16.77 -17.94 -37.60
C ASP A 379 16.83 -17.72 -39.13
N PRO A 380 17.36 -16.58 -39.64
CA PRO A 380 17.65 -16.48 -41.06
C PRO A 380 18.63 -17.61 -41.39
N PRO A 381 18.43 -18.37 -42.49
CA PRO A 381 19.42 -19.35 -42.88
C PRO A 381 20.76 -18.63 -43.02
N LEU A 382 21.78 -19.09 -42.29
CA LEU A 382 23.15 -18.68 -42.55
C LEU A 382 23.37 -18.97 -44.04
N ALA A 383 23.85 -18.00 -44.80
CA ALA A 383 23.78 -18.00 -46.26
C ALA A 383 24.49 -19.17 -46.97
N ASN A 384 25.15 -20.09 -46.25
CA ASN A 384 25.97 -21.16 -46.82
C ASN A 384 25.80 -22.53 -46.13
N GLU A 385 24.59 -23.02 -45.89
CA GLU A 385 24.40 -24.46 -45.62
C GLU A 385 23.43 -25.09 -46.61
N THR A 386 24.01 -25.89 -47.49
CA THR A 386 23.36 -26.64 -48.56
C THR A 386 22.36 -27.64 -47.97
N ASN A 387 21.19 -27.73 -48.62
CA ASN A 387 20.11 -28.68 -48.39
C ASN A 387 20.60 -30.07 -47.95
N ASN A 388 20.42 -30.42 -46.67
CA ASN A 388 20.03 -31.76 -46.18
C ASN A 388 20.12 -31.88 -44.65
N GLN A 389 19.44 -30.99 -43.91
CA GLN A 389 19.18 -31.25 -42.49
C GLN A 389 17.70 -31.08 -42.15
N ILE A 390 17.19 -32.14 -41.52
CA ILE A 390 15.86 -32.39 -40.99
C ILE A 390 15.21 -31.10 -40.48
N THR A 391 14.04 -30.76 -41.01
CA THR A 391 13.20 -29.62 -40.59
C THR A 391 13.04 -29.60 -39.07
N VAL A 392 13.78 -28.69 -38.43
CA VAL A 392 13.68 -28.38 -37.00
C VAL A 392 12.29 -27.80 -36.71
N GLY A 393 11.68 -28.25 -35.62
CA GLY A 393 10.26 -28.12 -35.31
C GLY A 393 9.67 -26.71 -35.45
N LYS A 394 8.47 -26.63 -36.02
CA LYS A 394 7.69 -25.38 -36.13
C LYS A 394 7.34 -24.84 -34.74
N ARG A 395 7.50 -23.51 -34.54
CA ARG A 395 7.00 -22.78 -33.37
C ARG A 395 5.55 -23.18 -33.11
N LYS A 396 5.23 -23.71 -31.92
CA LYS A 396 3.84 -24.00 -31.58
C LYS A 396 3.04 -22.68 -31.53
N PRO A 397 1.91 -22.60 -32.25
CA PRO A 397 1.02 -21.45 -32.16
C PRO A 397 0.46 -21.33 -30.73
N LYS A 398 0.01 -20.13 -30.37
CA LYS A 398 -0.63 -19.87 -29.08
C LYS A 398 -1.76 -20.89 -28.86
N THR A 399 -1.64 -21.66 -27.78
CA THR A 399 -2.49 -22.81 -27.50
C THR A 399 -3.87 -22.41 -27.00
N ASN A 400 -4.04 -21.21 -26.42
CA ASN A 400 -5.33 -20.73 -25.93
C ASN A 400 -5.58 -19.22 -26.08
N PHE A 401 -6.86 -18.90 -26.34
CA PHE A 401 -7.52 -17.60 -26.54
C PHE A 401 -6.73 -16.55 -27.35
N VAL A 402 -7.01 -16.50 -28.65
CA VAL A 402 -6.65 -15.39 -29.53
C VAL A 402 -7.86 -14.46 -29.63
N GLU A 403 -7.87 -13.36 -28.87
CA GLU A 403 -8.94 -12.36 -28.99
C GLU A 403 -8.76 -11.55 -30.28
N ALA A 404 -9.59 -11.82 -31.29
CA ALA A 404 -9.77 -10.91 -32.40
C ALA A 404 -10.77 -9.83 -31.97
N ARG A 405 -10.29 -8.66 -31.51
CA ARG A 405 -11.19 -7.58 -31.05
C ARG A 405 -11.98 -7.00 -32.24
N THR A 406 -13.29 -7.22 -32.27
CA THR A 406 -14.22 -6.57 -33.21
C THR A 406 -15.32 -5.82 -32.43
N PHE A 407 -16.00 -4.87 -33.07
CA PHE A 407 -17.09 -4.10 -32.45
C PHE A 407 -18.22 -5.00 -31.91
N TRP A 408 -18.46 -6.15 -32.56
CA TRP A 408 -19.41 -7.18 -32.10
C TRP A 408 -19.06 -7.79 -30.73
N HIS A 409 -17.81 -7.70 -30.27
CA HIS A 409 -17.45 -8.08 -28.90
C HIS A 409 -18.13 -7.17 -27.86
N LEU A 410 -18.39 -5.90 -28.17
CA LEU A 410 -19.09 -4.99 -27.27
C LEU A 410 -20.53 -5.46 -27.06
N TYR A 411 -21.24 -5.76 -28.15
CA TYR A 411 -22.60 -6.30 -28.09
C TYR A 411 -22.64 -7.64 -27.37
N ARG A 412 -21.72 -8.56 -27.68
CA ARG A 412 -21.62 -9.87 -27.01
C ARG A 412 -21.37 -9.75 -25.50
N SER A 413 -20.53 -8.80 -25.09
CA SER A 413 -20.11 -8.65 -23.68
C SER A 413 -21.17 -7.95 -22.82
N PHE A 414 -21.97 -7.06 -23.41
CA PHE A 414 -23.00 -6.28 -22.72
C PHE A 414 -24.43 -6.62 -23.19
N ASP A 415 -24.64 -7.83 -23.70
CA ASP A 415 -25.94 -8.35 -24.16
C ASP A 415 -27.07 -8.17 -23.12
N ARG A 416 -26.77 -8.27 -21.81
CA ARG A 416 -27.71 -7.97 -20.69
C ARG A 416 -28.41 -6.66 -20.87
N MET A 417 -27.58 -5.65 -21.05
CA MET A 417 -27.97 -4.26 -21.06
C MET A 417 -28.79 -3.99 -22.32
N TRP A 418 -28.31 -4.47 -23.47
CA TRP A 418 -29.00 -4.32 -24.75
C TRP A 418 -30.37 -4.99 -24.75
N ILE A 419 -30.45 -6.27 -24.33
CA ILE A 419 -31.72 -7.00 -24.29
C ILE A 419 -32.70 -6.33 -23.33
N PHE A 420 -32.25 -5.95 -22.13
CA PHE A 420 -33.10 -5.28 -21.14
C PHE A 420 -33.67 -3.96 -21.68
N PHE A 421 -32.82 -3.08 -22.22
CA PHE A 421 -33.27 -1.77 -22.70
C PHE A 421 -34.13 -1.86 -23.96
N ILE A 422 -33.82 -2.75 -24.90
CA ILE A 422 -34.67 -2.95 -26.09
C ILE A 422 -36.05 -3.49 -25.68
N MET A 423 -36.10 -4.46 -24.77
CA MET A 423 -37.36 -5.00 -24.26
C MET A 423 -38.18 -3.95 -23.49
N ALA A 424 -37.53 -3.18 -22.61
CA ALA A 424 -38.20 -2.14 -21.84
C ALA A 424 -38.73 -1.02 -22.75
N PHE A 425 -37.95 -0.60 -23.74
CA PHE A 425 -38.37 0.38 -24.75
C PHE A 425 -39.60 -0.11 -25.53
N GLN A 426 -39.57 -1.35 -26.02
CA GLN A 426 -40.71 -1.96 -26.72
C GLN A 426 -41.95 -2.03 -25.82
N ALA A 427 -41.79 -2.39 -24.54
CA ALA A 427 -42.89 -2.44 -23.57
C ALA A 427 -43.57 -1.08 -23.42
N MET A 428 -42.77 -0.05 -23.16
CA MET A 428 -43.25 1.31 -22.96
C MET A 428 -43.93 1.86 -24.20
N LEU A 429 -43.39 1.57 -25.40
CA LEU A 429 -43.98 1.98 -26.66
C LEU A 429 -45.34 1.30 -26.88
N ILE A 430 -45.46 0.00 -26.62
CA ILE A 430 -46.74 -0.73 -26.75
C ILE A 430 -47.80 -0.17 -25.78
N VAL A 431 -47.42 0.09 -24.54
CA VAL A 431 -48.34 0.65 -23.53
C VAL A 431 -48.78 2.05 -23.93
N ALA A 432 -47.83 2.93 -24.28
CA ALA A 432 -48.13 4.30 -24.70
C ALA A 432 -48.97 4.36 -25.98
N TRP A 433 -48.84 3.37 -26.89
CA TRP A 433 -49.61 3.32 -28.13
C TRP A 433 -51.08 2.95 -27.92
N ASN A 434 -51.39 2.10 -26.94
CA ASN A 434 -52.75 1.59 -26.70
C ASN A 434 -53.48 2.29 -25.53
N SER A 435 -52.76 2.90 -24.59
CA SER A 435 -53.32 3.54 -23.40
C SER A 435 -52.52 4.80 -23.00
N GLU A 436 -53.20 5.87 -22.59
CA GLU A 436 -52.54 7.11 -22.13
C GLU A 436 -51.97 7.01 -20.70
N SER A 437 -52.38 6.02 -19.91
CA SER A 437 -51.95 5.82 -18.52
C SER A 437 -51.29 4.46 -18.27
N LEU A 438 -50.35 4.39 -17.32
CA LEU A 438 -49.69 3.13 -16.93
C LEU A 438 -50.66 2.08 -16.35
N LEU A 439 -51.84 2.49 -15.88
CA LEU A 439 -52.87 1.58 -15.35
C LEU A 439 -53.61 0.82 -16.45
N GLY A 440 -53.55 1.27 -17.71
CA GLY A 440 -54.03 0.52 -18.89
C GLY A 440 -53.23 -0.75 -19.20
N PHE A 441 -52.15 -1.01 -18.47
CA PHE A 441 -51.44 -2.30 -18.52
C PHE A 441 -52.30 -3.48 -18.04
N PHE A 442 -53.27 -3.25 -17.16
CA PHE A 442 -54.16 -4.30 -16.65
C PHE A 442 -55.27 -4.69 -17.62
N ASP A 443 -55.41 -4.00 -18.76
CA ASP A 443 -56.32 -4.39 -19.82
C ASP A 443 -55.79 -5.64 -20.53
N GLU A 444 -56.65 -6.65 -20.68
CA GLU A 444 -56.29 -7.98 -21.20
C GLU A 444 -55.65 -7.90 -22.60
N ASP A 445 -56.17 -7.03 -23.46
CA ASP A 445 -55.67 -6.81 -24.82
C ASP A 445 -54.29 -6.12 -24.85
N VAL A 446 -54.05 -5.16 -23.95
CA VAL A 446 -52.76 -4.45 -23.86
C VAL A 446 -51.72 -5.37 -23.24
N PHE A 447 -52.08 -6.08 -22.17
CA PHE A 447 -51.23 -7.09 -21.54
C PHE A 447 -50.76 -8.12 -22.57
N ARG A 448 -51.68 -8.66 -23.37
CA ARG A 448 -51.37 -9.62 -24.45
C ARG A 448 -50.42 -9.05 -25.50
N LYS A 449 -50.60 -7.80 -25.92
CA LYS A 449 -49.67 -7.11 -26.82
C LYS A 449 -48.31 -6.91 -26.18
N VAL A 450 -48.24 -6.58 -24.89
CA VAL A 450 -46.97 -6.45 -24.15
C VAL A 450 -46.22 -7.78 -24.06
N LEU A 451 -46.93 -8.91 -23.94
CA LEU A 451 -46.28 -10.23 -23.94
C LEU A 451 -45.50 -10.53 -25.24
N THR A 452 -45.70 -9.79 -26.33
CA THR A 452 -44.89 -9.94 -27.57
C THR A 452 -43.42 -9.58 -27.40
N ILE A 453 -43.03 -8.87 -26.33
CA ILE A 453 -41.63 -8.56 -26.02
C ILE A 453 -40.79 -9.83 -25.89
N PHE A 454 -41.40 -10.92 -25.41
CA PHE A 454 -40.69 -12.19 -25.26
C PHE A 454 -40.32 -12.84 -26.60
N ILE A 455 -41.05 -12.52 -27.69
CA ILE A 455 -40.66 -12.87 -29.05
C ILE A 455 -39.37 -12.14 -29.43
N THR A 456 -39.32 -10.82 -29.21
CA THR A 456 -38.12 -10.02 -29.43
C THR A 456 -36.94 -10.52 -28.59
N ALA A 457 -37.19 -10.88 -27.32
CA ALA A 457 -36.18 -11.46 -26.44
C ALA A 457 -35.60 -12.77 -27.01
N ALA A 458 -36.43 -13.63 -27.59
CA ALA A 458 -35.98 -14.88 -28.20
C ALA A 458 -35.11 -14.64 -29.45
N PHE A 459 -35.46 -13.67 -30.30
CA PHE A 459 -34.63 -13.27 -31.44
C PHE A 459 -33.29 -12.67 -31.01
N LEU A 460 -33.26 -11.81 -29.99
CA LEU A 460 -32.02 -11.23 -29.47
C LEU A 460 -31.12 -12.31 -28.82
N ASN A 461 -31.72 -13.27 -28.12
CA ASN A 461 -31.01 -14.44 -27.57
C ASN A 461 -30.45 -15.35 -28.68
N PHE A 462 -31.17 -15.51 -29.78
CA PHE A 462 -30.70 -16.22 -30.96
C PHE A 462 -29.52 -15.49 -31.63
N LEU A 463 -29.62 -14.17 -31.82
CA LEU A 463 -28.52 -13.34 -32.32
C LEU A 463 -27.28 -13.47 -31.42
N GLN A 464 -27.46 -13.44 -30.10
CA GLN A 464 -26.37 -13.64 -29.15
C GLN A 464 -25.73 -15.03 -29.28
N ALA A 465 -26.52 -16.09 -29.42
CA ALA A 465 -26.00 -17.45 -29.60
C ALA A 465 -25.23 -17.60 -30.92
N THR A 466 -25.70 -16.93 -32.00
CA THR A 466 -25.01 -16.86 -33.28
C THR A 466 -23.65 -16.15 -33.15
N LEU A 467 -23.61 -14.99 -32.48
CA LEU A 467 -22.38 -14.24 -32.24
C LEU A 467 -21.39 -15.02 -31.36
N ASP A 468 -21.88 -15.79 -30.38
CA ASP A 468 -21.03 -16.67 -29.57
C ASP A 468 -20.31 -17.72 -30.43
N ILE A 469 -20.98 -18.30 -31.44
CA ILE A 469 -20.36 -19.26 -32.37
C ILE A 469 -19.37 -18.57 -33.30
N ILE A 470 -19.76 -17.47 -33.96
CA ILE A 470 -18.92 -16.76 -34.93
C ILE A 470 -17.63 -16.25 -34.27
N LEU A 471 -17.75 -15.61 -33.11
CA LEU A 471 -16.60 -15.02 -32.42
C LEU A 471 -15.71 -16.06 -31.70
N SER A 472 -16.23 -17.27 -31.45
CA SER A 472 -15.45 -18.38 -30.87
C SER A 472 -14.86 -19.33 -31.91
N PHE A 473 -15.23 -19.22 -33.19
CA PHE A 473 -14.86 -20.17 -34.24
C PHE A 473 -13.36 -20.50 -34.29
N ASN A 474 -12.49 -19.48 -34.21
CA ASN A 474 -11.03 -19.67 -34.21
C ASN A 474 -10.50 -20.37 -32.95
N ALA A 475 -11.24 -20.29 -31.84
CA ALA A 475 -10.89 -20.92 -30.56
C ALA A 475 -11.39 -22.36 -30.44
N TRP A 476 -12.24 -22.86 -31.35
CA TRP A 476 -12.80 -24.22 -31.25
C TRP A 476 -11.75 -25.32 -31.27
N ARG A 477 -10.58 -25.08 -31.89
CA ARG A 477 -9.47 -26.03 -31.90
C ARG A 477 -8.87 -26.29 -30.51
N SER A 478 -9.07 -25.37 -29.55
CA SER A 478 -8.54 -25.49 -28.20
C SER A 478 -9.60 -25.75 -27.12
N LEU A 479 -10.88 -25.76 -27.49
CA LEU A 479 -11.99 -26.00 -26.58
C LEU A 479 -12.25 -27.50 -26.39
N ASN A 480 -12.65 -27.89 -25.19
CA ASN A 480 -13.07 -29.26 -24.91
C ASN A 480 -14.37 -29.59 -25.65
N PHE A 481 -14.57 -30.85 -26.04
CA PHE A 481 -15.78 -31.31 -26.74
C PHE A 481 -17.08 -30.91 -26.02
N SER A 482 -17.11 -31.00 -24.68
CA SER A 482 -18.25 -30.58 -23.86
C SER A 482 -18.58 -29.08 -23.99
N GLN A 483 -17.58 -28.22 -24.22
CA GLN A 483 -17.78 -26.79 -24.42
C GLN A 483 -18.33 -26.50 -25.82
N ILE A 484 -17.83 -27.19 -26.84
CA ILE A 484 -18.33 -27.08 -28.22
C ILE A 484 -19.80 -27.52 -28.27
N LEU A 485 -20.13 -28.67 -27.67
CA LEU A 485 -21.50 -29.17 -27.57
C LEU A 485 -22.42 -28.16 -26.87
N ARG A 486 -21.93 -27.47 -25.85
CA ARG A 486 -22.69 -26.43 -25.15
C ARG A 486 -23.01 -25.23 -26.04
N TYR A 487 -22.08 -24.75 -26.87
CA TYR A 487 -22.35 -23.65 -27.79
C TYR A 487 -23.39 -24.03 -28.85
N LEU A 488 -23.29 -25.25 -29.39
CA LEU A 488 -24.25 -25.80 -30.35
C LEU A 488 -25.64 -26.00 -29.72
N ALA A 489 -25.71 -26.58 -28.52
CA ALA A 489 -26.97 -26.74 -27.79
C ALA A 489 -27.63 -25.39 -27.47
N LYS A 490 -26.83 -24.38 -27.06
CA LYS A 490 -27.33 -23.01 -26.83
C LYS A 490 -27.99 -22.46 -28.10
N PHE A 491 -27.34 -22.62 -29.25
CA PHE A 491 -27.86 -22.15 -30.53
C PHE A 491 -29.14 -22.88 -30.93
N ALA A 492 -29.18 -24.20 -30.84
CA ALA A 492 -30.35 -25.00 -31.19
C ALA A 492 -31.58 -24.62 -30.35
N ILE A 493 -31.41 -24.44 -29.03
CA ILE A 493 -32.53 -24.09 -28.15
C ILE A 493 -32.96 -22.63 -28.35
N ALA A 494 -32.02 -21.70 -28.60
CA ALA A 494 -32.38 -20.33 -28.94
C ALA A 494 -33.15 -20.25 -30.27
N ALA A 495 -32.74 -21.02 -31.28
CA ALA A 495 -33.45 -21.15 -32.55
C ALA A 495 -34.86 -21.74 -32.37
N PHE A 496 -35.00 -22.77 -31.52
CA PHE A 496 -36.28 -23.36 -31.18
C PHE A 496 -37.28 -22.32 -30.66
N TRP A 497 -36.89 -21.52 -29.65
CA TRP A 497 -37.78 -20.50 -29.11
C TRP A 497 -38.04 -19.32 -30.05
N ALA A 498 -37.06 -18.95 -30.90
CA ALA A 498 -37.23 -17.93 -31.93
C ALA A 498 -38.25 -18.34 -33.00
N VAL A 499 -38.53 -19.63 -33.16
CA VAL A 499 -39.55 -20.16 -34.08
C VAL A 499 -40.87 -20.43 -33.36
N VAL A 500 -40.82 -21.09 -32.20
CA VAL A 500 -42.02 -21.52 -31.45
C VAL A 500 -42.83 -20.34 -30.89
N LEU A 501 -42.20 -19.29 -30.37
CA LEU A 501 -42.94 -18.16 -29.79
C LEU A 501 -43.72 -17.35 -30.84
N PRO A 502 -43.16 -16.98 -32.01
CA PRO A 502 -43.94 -16.39 -33.10
C PRO A 502 -45.08 -17.29 -33.60
N LEU A 503 -44.82 -18.59 -33.76
CA LEU A 503 -45.84 -19.55 -34.22
C LEU A 503 -47.02 -19.64 -33.23
N ALA A 504 -46.72 -19.76 -31.94
CA ALA A 504 -47.73 -19.83 -30.88
C ALA A 504 -48.50 -18.51 -30.71
N TYR A 505 -47.86 -17.36 -30.98
CA TYR A 505 -48.55 -16.07 -31.02
C TYR A 505 -49.47 -15.95 -32.24
N SER A 506 -48.99 -16.38 -33.40
CA SER A 506 -49.74 -16.35 -34.66
C SER A 506 -51.00 -17.21 -34.62
N SER A 507 -50.98 -18.37 -33.97
CA SER A 507 -52.15 -19.24 -33.81
C SER A 507 -53.18 -18.69 -32.80
N SER A 508 -52.80 -17.67 -32.03
CA SER A 508 -53.63 -17.04 -31.01
C SER A 508 -54.41 -15.84 -31.60
N VAL A 509 -53.90 -15.16 -32.62
CA VAL A 509 -54.49 -13.92 -33.19
C VAL A 509 -55.62 -14.23 -34.18
N GLN A 510 -56.81 -13.65 -33.95
CA GLN A 510 -58.03 -13.89 -34.75
C GLN A 510 -57.96 -13.34 -36.20
N ASN A 511 -57.11 -12.33 -36.49
CA ASN A 511 -56.91 -11.76 -37.84
C ASN A 511 -55.40 -11.54 -38.15
N PRO A 512 -54.70 -12.49 -38.78
CA PRO A 512 -53.26 -12.38 -39.02
C PRO A 512 -52.93 -11.50 -40.24
N THR A 513 -52.09 -10.48 -40.06
CA THR A 513 -51.55 -9.64 -41.16
C THR A 513 -50.04 -9.91 -41.41
N GLY A 514 -49.64 -9.89 -42.68
CA GLY A 514 -48.23 -9.97 -43.11
C GLY A 514 -47.51 -11.27 -42.71
N LEU A 515 -46.38 -11.14 -41.99
CA LEU A 515 -45.55 -12.25 -41.48
C LEU A 515 -46.33 -13.25 -40.63
N VAL A 516 -47.38 -12.80 -39.94
CA VAL A 516 -48.24 -13.68 -39.12
C VAL A 516 -49.06 -14.63 -40.01
N ARG A 517 -49.44 -14.20 -41.23
CA ARG A 517 -50.15 -15.03 -42.20
C ARG A 517 -49.26 -16.13 -42.80
N PHE A 518 -47.97 -15.86 -42.94
CA PHE A 518 -46.98 -16.85 -43.38
C PHE A 518 -46.88 -18.00 -42.35
N PHE A 519 -46.82 -17.66 -41.07
CA PHE A 519 -46.74 -18.62 -39.98
C PHE A 519 -48.06 -19.37 -39.72
N SER A 520 -49.21 -18.71 -39.87
CA SER A 520 -50.53 -19.36 -39.74
C SER A 520 -50.77 -20.41 -40.83
N SER A 521 -50.19 -20.25 -42.03
CA SER A 521 -50.31 -21.22 -43.12
C SER A 521 -49.64 -22.57 -42.83
N TRP A 522 -48.69 -22.59 -41.88
CA TRP A 522 -47.91 -23.78 -41.54
C TRP A 522 -48.59 -24.66 -40.47
N ILE A 523 -49.58 -24.13 -39.75
CA ILE A 523 -50.23 -24.76 -38.60
C ILE A 523 -51.74 -24.61 -38.73
N ASN A 524 -52.37 -25.54 -39.45
CA ASN A 524 -53.81 -25.48 -39.71
C ASN A 524 -54.69 -26.03 -38.55
N ASP A 525 -54.12 -26.64 -37.50
CA ASP A 525 -54.89 -27.46 -36.52
C ASP A 525 -54.68 -27.14 -35.02
N TRP A 526 -53.97 -26.07 -34.63
CA TRP A 526 -53.67 -25.76 -33.20
C TRP A 526 -54.29 -24.45 -32.67
N GLN A 527 -55.54 -24.16 -33.01
CA GLN A 527 -56.25 -22.97 -32.51
C GLN A 527 -56.70 -23.15 -31.05
N ASN A 528 -55.85 -22.73 -30.11
CA ASN A 528 -56.22 -22.55 -28.70
C ASN A 528 -55.60 -21.26 -28.17
N GLU A 529 -56.42 -20.35 -27.65
CA GLU A 529 -55.99 -19.04 -27.12
C GLU A 529 -54.95 -19.15 -25.99
N SER A 530 -54.92 -20.28 -25.28
CA SER A 530 -54.05 -20.53 -24.12
C SER A 530 -52.64 -21.04 -24.44
N LEU A 531 -52.36 -21.49 -25.68
CA LEU A 531 -51.08 -22.13 -26.03
C LEU A 531 -49.88 -21.18 -25.93
N TYR A 532 -50.07 -19.92 -26.30
CA TYR A 532 -49.01 -18.90 -26.19
C TYR A 532 -48.62 -18.67 -24.72
N ASN A 533 -49.60 -18.57 -23.83
CA ASN A 533 -49.36 -18.36 -22.40
C ASN A 533 -48.64 -19.55 -21.74
N TYR A 534 -48.95 -20.78 -22.14
CA TYR A 534 -48.22 -21.97 -21.67
C TYR A 534 -46.77 -22.01 -22.21
N CYS A 535 -46.57 -21.75 -23.50
CA CYS A 535 -45.23 -21.67 -24.09
C CYS A 535 -44.39 -20.59 -23.42
N LEU A 536 -45.01 -19.44 -23.13
CA LEU A 536 -44.37 -18.34 -22.43
C LEU A 536 -44.01 -18.71 -20.98
N ALA A 537 -44.92 -19.35 -20.24
CA ALA A 537 -44.65 -19.81 -18.89
C ALA A 537 -43.44 -20.76 -18.86
N ILE A 538 -43.36 -21.71 -19.81
CA ILE A 538 -42.23 -22.62 -19.95
C ILE A 538 -40.93 -21.86 -20.27
N TYR A 539 -40.99 -20.87 -21.15
CA TYR A 539 -39.86 -20.01 -21.48
C TYR A 539 -39.36 -19.18 -20.26
N LEU A 540 -40.27 -18.79 -19.35
CA LEU A 540 -39.96 -17.97 -18.18
C LEU A 540 -39.57 -18.75 -16.92
N ILE A 541 -39.94 -20.02 -16.78
CA ILE A 541 -39.59 -20.86 -15.61
C ILE A 541 -38.10 -20.75 -15.22
N PRO A 542 -37.15 -20.83 -16.16
CA PRO A 542 -35.74 -20.71 -15.79
C PRO A 542 -35.35 -19.31 -15.28
N ASN A 543 -36.01 -18.24 -15.74
CA ASN A 543 -35.79 -16.87 -15.23
C ASN A 543 -36.25 -16.72 -13.79
N ILE A 544 -37.41 -17.29 -13.47
CA ILE A 544 -37.99 -17.21 -12.14
C ILE A 544 -37.13 -18.00 -11.15
N LEU A 545 -36.74 -19.23 -11.52
CA LEU A 545 -35.85 -20.06 -10.72
C LEU A 545 -34.51 -19.36 -10.44
N ALA A 546 -33.98 -18.69 -11.45
CA ALA A 546 -32.77 -17.90 -11.33
C ALA A 546 -32.90 -16.74 -10.34
N ALA A 547 -34.02 -16.01 -10.39
CA ALA A 547 -34.30 -14.89 -9.49
C ALA A 547 -34.40 -15.33 -8.04
N ILE A 548 -35.04 -16.48 -7.80
CA ILE A 548 -35.12 -17.09 -6.47
C ILE A 548 -33.72 -17.46 -5.95
N ILE A 549 -32.85 -18.06 -6.79
CA ILE A 549 -31.48 -18.40 -6.38
C ILE A 549 -30.63 -17.13 -6.12
N PHE A 550 -30.84 -16.05 -6.88
CA PHE A 550 -30.15 -14.78 -6.68
C PHE A 550 -30.55 -14.10 -5.36
N LEU A 551 -31.85 -14.14 -5.01
CA LEU A 551 -32.40 -13.61 -3.76
C LEU A 551 -32.04 -14.48 -2.53
N LEU A 552 -31.51 -15.69 -2.75
CA LEU A 552 -31.06 -16.61 -1.69
C LEU A 552 -29.54 -16.88 -1.75
N PRO A 553 -28.69 -15.93 -1.34
CA PRO A 553 -27.23 -16.11 -1.24
C PRO A 553 -26.74 -17.37 -0.52
N PRO A 554 -27.33 -17.86 0.60
CA PRO A 554 -26.84 -19.07 1.25
C PRO A 554 -27.04 -20.32 0.37
N LEU A 555 -28.16 -20.40 -0.36
CA LEU A 555 -28.42 -21.49 -1.30
C LEU A 555 -27.42 -21.45 -2.46
N ARG A 556 -27.20 -20.25 -3.03
CA ARG A 556 -26.21 -20.02 -4.08
C ARG A 556 -24.80 -20.41 -3.66
N ARG A 557 -24.32 -19.95 -2.50
CA ARG A 557 -22.98 -20.29 -1.97
C ARG A 557 -22.82 -21.81 -1.78
N ARG A 558 -23.88 -22.50 -1.32
CA ARG A 558 -23.85 -23.95 -1.12
C ARG A 558 -23.79 -24.72 -2.44
N MET A 559 -24.57 -24.30 -3.44
CA MET A 559 -24.53 -24.88 -4.79
C MET A 559 -23.18 -24.63 -5.47
N GLU A 560 -22.64 -23.41 -5.34
CA GLU A 560 -21.33 -23.07 -5.87
C GLU A 560 -20.17 -23.76 -5.13
N ARG A 561 -20.27 -24.12 -3.85
CA ARG A 561 -19.20 -24.87 -3.17
C ARG A 561 -19.30 -26.38 -3.37
N SER A 562 -20.47 -26.88 -3.77
CA SER A 562 -20.69 -28.32 -3.97
C SER A 562 -19.96 -28.83 -5.22
N ASN A 563 -19.32 -29.99 -5.06
CA ASN A 563 -18.68 -30.76 -6.12
C ASN A 563 -19.50 -32.01 -6.50
N GLY A 564 -20.76 -32.11 -6.05
CA GLY A 564 -21.63 -33.23 -6.41
C GLY A 564 -21.83 -33.36 -7.93
N ARG A 565 -21.88 -34.59 -8.44
CA ARG A 565 -22.12 -34.86 -9.88
C ARG A 565 -23.48 -34.33 -10.35
N ILE A 566 -24.51 -34.46 -9.52
CA ILE A 566 -25.87 -33.95 -9.78
C ILE A 566 -25.86 -32.42 -9.85
N VAL A 567 -25.20 -31.75 -8.90
CA VAL A 567 -25.06 -30.28 -8.92
C VAL A 567 -24.25 -29.85 -10.14
N THR A 568 -23.18 -30.57 -10.50
CA THR A 568 -22.40 -30.26 -11.71
C THR A 568 -23.23 -30.41 -12.98
N LEU A 569 -24.06 -31.45 -13.08
CA LEU A 569 -24.93 -31.68 -14.23
C LEU A 569 -26.06 -30.66 -14.29
N PHE A 570 -26.62 -30.28 -13.14
CA PHE A 570 -27.60 -29.18 -13.03
C PHE A 570 -26.98 -27.83 -13.42
N MET A 571 -25.76 -27.53 -12.96
CA MET A 571 -25.01 -26.32 -13.32
C MET A 571 -24.64 -26.31 -14.80
N TRP A 572 -24.34 -27.47 -15.40
CA TRP A 572 -24.06 -27.62 -16.83
C TRP A 572 -25.34 -27.49 -17.67
N TRP A 573 -26.43 -28.12 -17.25
CA TRP A 573 -27.74 -28.07 -17.89
C TRP A 573 -28.33 -26.67 -17.87
N ALA A 574 -28.31 -25.99 -16.72
CA ALA A 574 -28.81 -24.63 -16.60
C ALA A 574 -27.90 -23.59 -17.30
N GLN A 575 -26.71 -24.00 -17.72
CA GLN A 575 -25.81 -23.25 -18.58
C GLN A 575 -25.96 -23.56 -20.08
N ALA A 576 -26.54 -24.72 -20.44
CA ALA A 576 -26.73 -25.23 -21.79
C ALA A 576 -28.15 -25.00 -22.32
N SER A 577 -29.17 -25.08 -21.47
CA SER A 577 -30.53 -24.68 -21.83
C SER A 577 -30.59 -23.18 -22.12
N SER A 578 -31.51 -22.75 -22.97
CA SER A 578 -31.89 -21.35 -23.17
C SER A 578 -32.55 -20.74 -21.92
N ALA A 579 -32.24 -21.27 -20.73
CA ALA A 579 -32.54 -20.66 -19.46
C ALA A 579 -31.84 -19.30 -19.39
N PRO A 580 -32.59 -18.19 -19.26
CA PRO A 580 -31.94 -16.90 -19.33
C PRO A 580 -31.18 -16.56 -18.05
N TYR A 581 -30.01 -16.03 -18.33
CA TYR A 581 -29.18 -15.08 -17.61
C TYR A 581 -29.03 -15.04 -16.10
N LEU A 582 -30.08 -15.07 -15.29
CA LEU A 582 -29.88 -14.96 -13.86
C LEU A 582 -29.28 -16.26 -13.28
N ILE A 583 -29.48 -17.41 -13.94
CA ILE A 583 -28.70 -18.64 -13.66
C ILE A 583 -27.26 -18.50 -14.17
N ARG A 584 -27.02 -17.86 -15.33
CA ARG A 584 -25.63 -17.60 -15.81
C ARG A 584 -24.86 -16.62 -14.91
N VAL A 585 -25.53 -15.65 -14.28
CA VAL A 585 -24.94 -14.71 -13.30
C VAL A 585 -24.73 -15.39 -11.95
N THR A 586 -25.65 -16.27 -11.55
CA THR A 586 -25.57 -16.98 -10.27
C THR A 586 -24.64 -18.18 -10.29
N MET A 587 -24.33 -18.75 -11.47
CA MET A 587 -23.58 -19.99 -11.59
C MET A 587 -22.37 -19.81 -12.52
N GLN A 588 -21.29 -19.30 -11.94
CA GLN A 588 -20.02 -19.09 -12.62
C GLN A 588 -19.39 -20.42 -13.05
N PRO A 589 -18.70 -20.47 -14.22
CA PRO A 589 -17.95 -21.65 -14.62
C PRO A 589 -16.92 -22.02 -13.55
N LYS A 590 -16.61 -23.31 -13.42
CA LYS A 590 -15.65 -23.82 -12.41
C LYS A 590 -14.27 -23.14 -12.46
N LEU A 591 -13.93 -22.46 -13.56
CA LEU A 591 -12.69 -21.70 -13.73
C LEU A 591 -12.67 -20.31 -13.06
N TYR A 592 -13.79 -19.81 -12.52
CA TYR A 592 -13.79 -18.49 -11.88
C TYR A 592 -13.11 -18.55 -10.51
N VAL A 593 -12.02 -17.80 -10.35
CA VAL A 593 -11.13 -17.81 -9.18
C VAL A 593 -11.79 -17.28 -7.89
N GLY A 594 -12.93 -16.58 -7.98
CA GLY A 594 -13.70 -16.06 -6.84
C GLY A 594 -14.97 -16.86 -6.47
N ARG A 595 -15.05 -18.15 -6.80
CA ARG A 595 -16.25 -18.99 -6.54
C ARG A 595 -16.61 -19.02 -5.05
N GLY A 596 -17.86 -18.69 -4.71
CA GLY A 596 -18.32 -18.64 -3.32
C GLY A 596 -17.77 -17.49 -2.47
N MET A 597 -17.13 -16.48 -3.08
CA MET A 597 -16.78 -15.19 -2.47
C MET A 597 -17.90 -14.16 -2.70
N HIS A 598 -19.10 -14.48 -2.22
CA HIS A 598 -20.24 -13.56 -2.30
C HIS A 598 -20.25 -12.64 -1.09
N GLU A 599 -20.49 -11.37 -1.36
CA GLU A 599 -20.81 -10.35 -0.36
C GLU A 599 -21.97 -10.80 0.54
N ASP A 600 -22.04 -10.20 1.73
CA ASP A 600 -23.09 -10.46 2.69
C ASP A 600 -24.48 -10.12 2.13
N PHE A 601 -25.51 -10.81 2.64
CA PHE A 601 -26.90 -10.64 2.21
C PHE A 601 -27.33 -9.17 2.23
N PHE A 602 -26.94 -8.43 3.27
CA PHE A 602 -27.28 -7.01 3.41
C PHE A 602 -26.57 -6.12 2.38
N SER A 603 -25.32 -6.42 2.03
CA SER A 603 -24.59 -5.72 0.97
C SER A 603 -25.21 -5.98 -0.40
N LEU A 604 -25.64 -7.23 -0.66
CA LEU A 604 -26.37 -7.58 -1.86
C LEU A 604 -27.71 -6.82 -1.94
N LEU A 605 -28.48 -6.81 -0.86
CA LEU A 605 -29.77 -6.10 -0.80
C LEU A 605 -29.61 -4.60 -1.06
N LYS A 606 -28.59 -3.97 -0.47
CA LYS A 606 -28.26 -2.56 -0.73
C LYS A 606 -27.97 -2.30 -2.21
N TYR A 607 -27.15 -3.16 -2.81
CA TYR A 607 -26.80 -3.07 -4.23
C TYR A 607 -28.03 -3.26 -5.13
N THR A 608 -28.89 -4.23 -4.83
CA THR A 608 -30.11 -4.47 -5.61
C THR A 608 -31.10 -3.32 -5.47
N MET A 609 -31.28 -2.76 -4.27
CA MET A 609 -32.16 -1.61 -4.05
C MET A 609 -31.68 -0.36 -4.79
N PHE A 610 -30.36 -0.12 -4.83
CA PHE A 610 -29.78 0.96 -5.61
C PHE A 610 -30.17 0.87 -7.09
N TRP A 611 -29.99 -0.30 -7.71
CA TRP A 611 -30.31 -0.48 -9.13
C TRP A 611 -31.81 -0.49 -9.41
N ILE A 612 -32.64 -1.07 -8.52
CA ILE A 612 -34.10 -1.05 -8.67
C ILE A 612 -34.61 0.39 -8.66
N LEU A 613 -34.18 1.20 -7.69
CA LEU A 613 -34.62 2.59 -7.59
C LEU A 613 -34.17 3.43 -8.79
N LEU A 614 -32.90 3.26 -9.21
CA LEU A 614 -32.36 3.92 -10.40
C LEU A 614 -33.15 3.54 -11.66
N LEU A 615 -33.38 2.25 -11.89
CA LEU A 615 -34.09 1.77 -13.08
C LEU A 615 -35.56 2.20 -13.09
N ILE A 616 -36.24 2.21 -11.94
CA ILE A 616 -37.62 2.72 -11.85
C ILE A 616 -37.67 4.19 -12.22
N SER A 617 -36.80 5.03 -11.66
CA SER A 617 -36.75 6.46 -11.99
C SER A 617 -36.42 6.70 -13.47
N LYS A 618 -35.47 5.93 -14.01
CA LYS A 618 -35.09 5.98 -15.43
C LYS A 618 -36.26 5.64 -16.34
N LEU A 619 -36.90 4.48 -16.11
CA LEU A 619 -38.00 4.02 -16.95
C LEU A 619 -39.23 4.92 -16.83
N ALA A 620 -39.51 5.47 -15.65
CA ALA A 620 -40.57 6.45 -15.47
C ALA A 620 -40.31 7.72 -16.30
N PHE A 621 -39.09 8.25 -16.26
CA PHE A 621 -38.71 9.42 -17.06
C PHE A 621 -38.82 9.12 -18.56
N SER A 622 -38.25 8.01 -19.04
CA SER A 622 -38.35 7.63 -20.45
C SER A 622 -39.81 7.45 -20.89
N TYR A 623 -40.68 6.90 -20.06
CA TYR A 623 -42.09 6.73 -20.41
C TYR A 623 -42.81 8.08 -20.55
N TYR A 624 -42.78 8.90 -19.50
CA TYR A 624 -43.59 10.13 -19.43
C TYR A 624 -43.03 11.28 -20.27
N VAL A 625 -41.71 11.39 -20.40
CA VAL A 625 -41.05 12.52 -21.04
C VAL A 625 -40.60 12.21 -22.46
N GLU A 626 -40.11 10.99 -22.73
CA GLU A 626 -39.55 10.65 -24.04
C GLU A 626 -40.57 9.99 -24.96
N ILE A 627 -41.28 8.96 -24.49
CA ILE A 627 -42.09 8.09 -25.34
C ILE A 627 -43.52 8.62 -25.49
N LEU A 628 -44.22 8.88 -24.39
CA LEU A 628 -45.64 9.25 -24.40
C LEU A 628 -45.94 10.51 -25.27
N PRO A 629 -45.17 11.61 -25.18
CA PRO A 629 -45.44 12.81 -25.97
C PRO A 629 -45.24 12.63 -27.48
N LEU A 630 -44.48 11.63 -27.91
CA LEU A 630 -44.23 11.37 -29.34
C LEU A 630 -45.31 10.53 -30.00
N VAL A 631 -46.02 9.71 -29.23
CA VAL A 631 -46.98 8.75 -29.79
C VAL A 631 -48.11 9.47 -30.52
N GLN A 632 -48.70 10.50 -29.92
CA GLN A 632 -49.82 11.22 -30.53
C GLN A 632 -49.42 11.96 -31.83
N PRO A 633 -48.33 12.74 -31.87
CA PRO A 633 -47.79 13.27 -33.12
C PRO A 633 -47.47 12.19 -34.16
N THR A 634 -46.92 11.05 -33.73
CA THR A 634 -46.58 9.94 -34.65
C THR A 634 -47.83 9.35 -35.31
N LYS A 635 -48.92 9.14 -34.55
CA LYS A 635 -50.20 8.67 -35.10
C LYS A 635 -50.74 9.63 -36.17
N ILE A 636 -50.72 10.94 -35.88
CA ILE A 636 -51.16 11.98 -36.82
C ILE A 636 -50.28 11.99 -38.08
N ILE A 637 -48.96 11.92 -37.93
CA ILE A 637 -48.02 11.88 -39.07
C ILE A 637 -48.22 10.62 -39.92
N MET A 638 -48.54 9.48 -39.31
CA MET A 638 -48.80 8.24 -40.03
C MET A 638 -50.13 8.22 -40.79
N GLU A 639 -51.14 8.98 -40.33
CA GLU A 639 -52.45 9.11 -41.00
C GLU A 639 -52.41 10.07 -42.20
N LEU A 640 -51.52 11.06 -42.19
CA LEU A 640 -51.34 12.02 -43.28
C LEU A 640 -50.83 11.32 -44.55
N HIS A 641 -51.54 11.45 -45.67
CA HIS A 641 -51.05 11.03 -46.98
C HIS A 641 -50.43 12.22 -47.71
N VAL A 642 -49.13 12.19 -47.94
CA VAL A 642 -48.40 13.24 -48.67
C VAL A 642 -48.06 12.72 -50.05
N ASP A 643 -48.81 13.18 -51.06
CA ASP A 643 -48.69 12.68 -52.45
C ASP A 643 -47.48 13.25 -53.22
N ASN A 644 -46.82 14.30 -52.71
CA ASN A 644 -45.64 14.91 -53.36
C ASN A 644 -44.62 15.45 -52.35
N TYR A 645 -43.45 14.81 -52.29
CA TYR A 645 -42.30 15.28 -51.51
C TYR A 645 -41.46 16.25 -52.36
N GLN A 646 -41.40 17.54 -52.03
CA GLN A 646 -40.54 18.52 -52.73
C GLN A 646 -39.10 18.61 -52.19
N TRP A 647 -38.71 17.76 -51.22
CA TRP A 647 -37.38 17.74 -50.61
C TRP A 647 -36.46 16.73 -51.30
N HIS A 648 -35.17 17.04 -51.41
CA HIS A 648 -34.19 16.29 -52.21
C HIS A 648 -34.17 14.78 -51.90
N GLU A 649 -34.36 13.98 -52.94
CA GLU A 649 -34.45 12.52 -52.94
C GLU A 649 -33.14 11.85 -52.48
N PHE A 650 -32.97 11.64 -51.17
CA PHE A 650 -32.01 10.64 -50.67
C PHE A 650 -32.60 9.23 -50.57
N PHE A 651 -33.94 9.08 -50.65
CA PHE A 651 -34.66 7.80 -50.61
C PHE A 651 -35.77 7.77 -51.67
N SER A 652 -35.40 7.63 -52.94
CA SER A 652 -36.29 7.79 -54.11
C SER A 652 -37.31 6.66 -54.33
N GLU A 653 -37.26 5.55 -53.60
CA GLU A 653 -38.14 4.39 -53.86
C GLU A 653 -39.13 4.05 -52.74
N VAL A 654 -39.26 4.92 -51.73
CA VAL A 654 -40.19 4.66 -50.62
C VAL A 654 -41.54 5.32 -50.91
N LYS A 655 -42.31 4.74 -51.84
CA LYS A 655 -43.76 4.99 -52.03
C LYS A 655 -44.61 4.57 -50.81
N THR A 656 -44.00 4.38 -49.65
CA THR A 656 -44.59 3.72 -48.49
C THR A 656 -44.55 4.63 -47.27
N HIS A 657 -45.58 5.47 -47.14
CA HIS A 657 -45.98 6.16 -45.90
C HIS A 657 -44.91 7.13 -45.32
N ASN A 658 -45.30 8.06 -44.43
CA ASN A 658 -44.42 9.09 -43.84
C ASN A 658 -43.32 8.54 -42.87
N ILE A 659 -42.86 7.29 -43.08
CA ILE A 659 -41.95 6.54 -42.22
C ILE A 659 -40.59 7.23 -42.07
N GLY A 660 -40.07 7.86 -43.14
CA GLY A 660 -38.80 8.58 -43.08
C GLY A 660 -38.81 9.75 -42.07
N VAL A 661 -39.92 10.49 -42.00
CA VAL A 661 -40.13 11.58 -41.02
C VAL A 661 -40.22 11.02 -39.61
N VAL A 662 -40.95 9.92 -39.42
CA VAL A 662 -41.07 9.25 -38.14
C VAL A 662 -39.69 8.79 -37.65
N ILE A 663 -38.87 8.19 -38.51
CA ILE A 663 -37.50 7.78 -38.17
C ILE A 663 -36.65 8.99 -37.76
N ALA A 664 -36.75 10.12 -38.47
CA ALA A 664 -35.99 11.33 -38.15
C ALA A 664 -36.39 11.94 -36.79
N ILE A 665 -37.68 11.91 -36.42
CA ILE A 665 -38.17 12.40 -35.13
C ILE A 665 -37.79 11.46 -33.98
N TRP A 666 -37.91 10.14 -34.18
CA TRP A 666 -37.63 9.15 -33.15
C TRP A 666 -36.13 8.90 -32.92
N SER A 667 -35.29 9.04 -33.94
CA SER A 667 -33.86 8.70 -33.86
C SER A 667 -33.09 9.42 -32.74
N PRO A 668 -33.19 10.77 -32.58
CA PRO A 668 -32.54 11.47 -31.47
C PRO A 668 -33.02 10.99 -30.09
N ILE A 669 -34.30 10.65 -29.97
CA ILE A 669 -34.91 10.30 -28.68
C ILE A 669 -34.54 8.87 -28.28
N VAL A 670 -34.48 7.95 -29.25
CA VAL A 670 -33.94 6.60 -29.05
C VAL A 670 -32.46 6.65 -28.64
N LEU A 671 -31.67 7.57 -29.21
CA LEU A 671 -30.27 7.75 -28.79
C LEU A 671 -30.16 8.27 -27.34
N VAL A 672 -30.99 9.25 -26.97
CA VAL A 672 -31.04 9.76 -25.59
C VAL A 672 -31.45 8.65 -24.62
N TYR A 673 -32.43 7.82 -24.97
CA TYR A 673 -32.87 6.67 -24.16
C TYR A 673 -31.78 5.64 -23.81
N PHE A 674 -30.75 5.50 -24.65
CA PHE A 674 -29.59 4.64 -24.34
C PHE A 674 -28.50 5.38 -23.54
N MET A 675 -28.42 6.70 -23.67
CA MET A 675 -27.42 7.55 -22.99
C MET A 675 -27.84 7.99 -21.58
N ASP A 676 -29.13 8.20 -21.35
CA ASP A 676 -29.72 8.71 -20.11
C ASP A 676 -29.40 7.86 -18.87
N ALA A 677 -29.14 6.55 -19.06
CA ALA A 677 -28.75 5.64 -17.99
C ALA A 677 -27.46 6.09 -17.27
N GLN A 678 -26.54 6.75 -17.99
CA GLN A 678 -25.33 7.32 -17.39
C GLN A 678 -25.66 8.54 -16.51
N ILE A 679 -26.62 9.36 -16.92
CA ILE A 679 -27.07 10.54 -16.18
C ILE A 679 -27.74 10.10 -14.87
N TRP A 680 -28.69 9.16 -14.96
CA TRP A 680 -29.34 8.59 -13.78
C TRP A 680 -28.34 7.92 -12.84
N TYR A 681 -27.37 7.18 -13.39
CA TYR A 681 -26.28 6.62 -12.58
C TYR A 681 -25.47 7.69 -11.87
N ALA A 682 -25.11 8.80 -12.52
CA ALA A 682 -24.38 9.90 -11.88
C ALA A 682 -25.16 10.54 -10.73
N ILE A 683 -26.46 10.81 -10.92
CA ILE A 683 -27.35 11.38 -9.89
C ILE A 683 -27.47 10.42 -8.69
N PHE A 684 -27.77 9.15 -8.94
CA PHE A 684 -27.93 8.16 -7.87
C PHE A 684 -26.59 7.87 -7.18
N SER A 685 -25.49 7.75 -7.92
CA SER A 685 -24.16 7.52 -7.35
C SER A 685 -23.69 8.69 -6.48
N THR A 686 -23.99 9.94 -6.85
CA THR A 686 -23.65 11.11 -6.03
C THR A 686 -24.51 11.17 -4.77
N LEU A 687 -25.81 10.91 -4.85
CA LEU A 687 -26.71 10.89 -3.70
C LEU A 687 -26.36 9.77 -2.70
N PHE A 688 -26.33 8.51 -3.16
CA PHE A 688 -26.01 7.36 -2.31
C PHE A 688 -24.55 7.38 -1.85
N GLY A 689 -23.63 7.83 -2.70
CA GLY A 689 -22.24 8.06 -2.33
C GLY A 689 -22.10 9.11 -1.24
N GLY A 690 -22.85 10.21 -1.33
CA GLY A 690 -22.92 11.25 -0.31
C GLY A 690 -23.47 10.75 1.03
N ILE A 691 -24.59 10.02 0.99
CA ILE A 691 -25.20 9.42 2.19
C ILE A 691 -24.24 8.41 2.84
N ARG A 692 -23.66 7.50 2.06
CA ARG A 692 -22.70 6.51 2.56
C ARG A 692 -21.44 7.18 3.11
N GLY A 693 -20.94 8.21 2.41
CA GLY A 693 -19.84 9.05 2.86
C GLY A 693 -20.11 9.65 4.25
N ALA A 694 -21.29 10.23 4.44
CA ALA A 694 -21.72 10.78 5.72
C ALA A 694 -21.77 9.71 6.83
N PHE A 695 -22.37 8.53 6.58
CA PHE A 695 -22.39 7.43 7.55
C PHE A 695 -21.00 6.85 7.86
N SER A 696 -20.06 6.94 6.92
CA SER A 696 -18.67 6.55 7.14
C SER A 696 -17.80 7.64 7.76
N HIS A 697 -18.40 8.74 8.23
CA HIS A 697 -17.70 9.90 8.78
C HIS A 697 -16.66 10.50 7.82
N LEU A 698 -16.87 10.30 6.51
CA LEU A 698 -15.94 10.68 5.45
C LEU A 698 -16.04 12.19 5.21
N GLY A 699 -15.05 12.91 5.73
CA GLY A 699 -15.04 14.36 5.75
C GLY A 699 -15.69 14.97 7.01
N GLU A 700 -15.67 14.27 8.13
CA GLU A 700 -15.94 14.86 9.45
C GLU A 700 -14.95 15.99 9.80
N ILE A 701 -13.76 16.02 9.21
CA ILE A 701 -12.77 17.10 9.32
C ILE A 701 -12.33 17.53 7.92
N ARG A 702 -13.07 18.44 7.28
CA ARG A 702 -12.70 18.96 5.94
C ARG A 702 -11.82 20.21 5.97
N THR A 703 -11.99 21.03 7.00
CA THR A 703 -11.33 22.32 7.12
C THR A 703 -10.50 22.38 8.40
N LEU A 704 -9.51 23.26 8.42
CA LEU A 704 -8.68 23.50 9.59
C LEU A 704 -9.49 24.01 10.78
N GLY A 705 -10.55 24.80 10.54
CA GLY A 705 -11.48 25.23 11.59
C GLY A 705 -12.23 24.06 12.25
N MET A 706 -12.62 23.06 11.44
CA MET A 706 -13.26 21.84 11.93
C MET A 706 -12.29 20.91 12.67
N LEU A 707 -11.02 20.91 12.27
CA LEU A 707 -9.96 20.22 13.02
C LEU A 707 -9.80 20.86 14.41
N ARG A 708 -9.76 22.19 14.49
CA ARG A 708 -9.61 22.92 15.76
C ARG A 708 -10.74 22.63 16.73
N SER A 709 -12.00 22.65 16.28
CA SER A 709 -13.14 22.37 17.15
C SER A 709 -13.18 20.92 17.65
N ARG A 710 -12.60 19.97 16.91
CA ARG A 710 -12.56 18.55 17.26
C ARG A 710 -11.22 18.07 17.80
N PHE A 711 -10.23 18.95 17.94
CA PHE A 711 -8.85 18.54 18.26
C PHE A 711 -8.78 17.77 19.58
N ASP A 712 -9.55 18.17 20.59
CA ASP A 712 -9.66 17.48 21.89
C ASP A 712 -10.07 15.99 21.76
N SER A 713 -10.87 15.64 20.74
CA SER A 713 -11.25 14.25 20.47
C SER A 713 -10.20 13.44 19.69
N VAL A 714 -9.22 14.10 19.06
CA VAL A 714 -8.20 13.46 18.21
C VAL A 714 -7.27 12.53 19.00
N PRO A 715 -6.67 12.93 20.16
CA PRO A 715 -5.85 12.03 20.96
C PRO A 715 -6.60 10.78 21.43
N ARG A 716 -7.90 10.92 21.73
CA ARG A 716 -8.76 9.80 22.16
C ARG A 716 -9.01 8.83 21.01
N ALA A 717 -9.32 9.34 19.81
CA ALA A 717 -9.48 8.54 18.62
C ALA A 717 -8.17 7.81 18.24
N PHE A 718 -7.04 8.51 18.35
CA PHE A 718 -5.70 7.93 18.16
C PHE A 718 -5.45 6.76 19.10
N CYS A 719 -5.64 6.94 20.40
CA CYS A 719 -5.40 5.89 21.39
C CYS A 719 -6.39 4.72 21.30
N ARG A 720 -7.60 4.95 20.78
CA ARG A 720 -8.59 3.90 20.54
C ARG A 720 -8.20 2.99 19.36
N ASN A 721 -7.70 3.58 18.28
CA ASN A 721 -7.48 2.87 17.03
C ASN A 721 -6.04 2.35 16.87
N LEU A 722 -5.05 3.14 17.30
CA LEU A 722 -3.63 2.90 17.02
C LEU A 722 -2.82 2.40 18.21
N VAL A 723 -3.31 2.53 19.44
CA VAL A 723 -2.59 2.06 20.64
C VAL A 723 -3.22 0.76 21.16
N PRO A 724 -2.51 -0.40 21.06
CA PRO A 724 -3.03 -1.66 21.57
C PRO A 724 -3.11 -1.65 23.09
N SER A 725 -4.33 -1.63 23.63
CA SER A 725 -4.57 -1.69 25.09
C SER A 725 -4.70 -3.15 25.57
N PRO A 726 -4.10 -3.52 26.71
CA PRO A 726 -4.10 -4.90 27.20
C PRO A 726 -5.48 -5.43 27.65
N ASN A 727 -6.47 -4.58 27.97
CA ASN A 727 -7.81 -5.01 28.41
C ASN A 727 -8.92 -4.12 27.82
N GLN A 728 -9.72 -4.66 26.89
CA GLN A 728 -10.80 -3.92 26.21
C GLN A 728 -12.17 -4.02 26.92
N GLN A 729 -12.35 -4.94 27.88
CA GLN A 729 -13.69 -5.23 28.43
C GLN A 729 -14.19 -4.25 29.51
N ASN A 730 -13.32 -3.48 30.19
CA ASN A 730 -13.73 -2.65 31.33
C ASN A 730 -13.82 -1.14 31.07
N ARG A 731 -13.69 -0.67 29.83
CA ARG A 731 -13.51 0.77 29.52
C ARG A 731 -14.76 1.64 29.55
N LYS A 732 -15.93 1.14 29.96
CA LYS A 732 -17.18 1.92 29.91
C LYS A 732 -17.47 2.80 31.12
N ARG A 733 -16.63 2.84 32.16
CA ARG A 733 -16.92 3.66 33.36
C ARG A 733 -15.64 4.28 33.92
N HIS A 734 -15.69 5.61 34.09
CA HIS A 734 -14.67 6.55 34.59
C HIS A 734 -13.62 7.06 33.57
N LEU A 735 -13.87 8.29 33.09
CA LEU A 735 -12.86 9.20 32.54
C LEU A 735 -12.05 9.73 33.73
N ASP A 736 -10.85 9.20 33.95
CA ASP A 736 -9.89 9.85 34.84
C ASP A 736 -9.04 10.83 34.02
N GLU A 737 -8.83 12.06 34.51
CA GLU A 737 -7.92 13.05 33.90
C GLU A 737 -6.51 12.47 33.66
N ALA A 738 -6.07 11.54 34.52
CA ALA A 738 -4.81 10.82 34.37
C ALA A 738 -4.77 9.96 33.09
N THR A 739 -5.91 9.39 32.67
CA THR A 739 -6.02 8.60 31.44
C THR A 739 -5.98 9.51 30.21
N GLU A 740 -6.58 10.70 30.28
CA GLU A 740 -6.50 11.69 29.20
C GLU A 740 -5.07 12.22 29.02
N ARG A 741 -4.37 12.52 30.12
CA ARG A 741 -2.94 12.90 30.06
C ARG A 741 -2.08 11.81 29.41
N LYS A 742 -2.30 10.54 29.78
CA LYS A 742 -1.60 9.41 29.17
C LYS A 742 -1.88 9.27 27.67
N ASN A 743 -3.14 9.51 27.26
CA ASN A 743 -3.52 9.49 25.85
C ASN A 743 -2.85 10.63 25.07
N ILE A 744 -2.80 11.83 25.64
CA ILE A 744 -2.15 13.01 25.02
C ILE A 744 -0.64 12.82 24.92
N ALA A 745 0.00 12.25 25.94
CA ALA A 745 1.43 11.92 25.91
C ALA A 745 1.78 10.93 24.79
N SER A 746 0.95 9.89 24.63
CA SER A 746 1.13 8.89 23.58
C SER A 746 0.90 9.49 22.19
N PHE A 747 -0.09 10.38 22.07
CA PHE A 747 -0.40 11.10 20.85
C PHE A 747 0.69 12.11 20.47
N SER A 748 1.21 12.89 21.42
CA SER A 748 2.20 13.94 21.16
C SER A 748 3.49 13.39 20.59
N LEU A 749 3.91 12.18 20.99
CA LEU A 749 5.09 11.51 20.44
C LEU A 749 4.97 11.31 18.92
N VAL A 750 3.82 10.84 18.44
CA VAL A 750 3.58 10.59 17.00
C VAL A 750 3.25 11.90 16.27
N TRP A 751 2.42 12.75 16.87
CA TRP A 751 2.05 14.04 16.31
C TRP A 751 3.27 14.93 16.08
N ASN A 752 4.17 15.06 17.06
CA ASN A 752 5.36 15.89 16.91
C ASN A 752 6.30 15.34 15.85
N LYS A 753 6.47 14.01 15.74
CA LYS A 753 7.24 13.40 14.64
C LYS A 753 6.61 13.67 13.27
N PHE A 754 5.28 13.64 13.20
CA PHE A 754 4.54 14.00 11.99
C PHE A 754 4.76 15.48 11.59
N ILE A 755 4.70 16.41 12.55
CA ILE A 755 5.00 17.84 12.31
C ILE A 755 6.48 18.02 11.90
N HIS A 756 7.43 17.39 12.58
CA HIS A 756 8.84 17.46 12.22
C HIS A 756 9.11 16.93 10.81
N SER A 757 8.45 15.84 10.40
CA SER A 757 8.57 15.33 9.03
C SER A 757 8.09 16.35 8.00
N MET A 758 7.03 17.13 8.28
CA MET A 758 6.58 18.19 7.38
C MET A 758 7.59 19.35 7.32
N ARG A 759 8.22 19.68 8.46
CA ARG A 759 9.28 20.71 8.49
C ARG A 759 10.52 20.28 7.72
N MET A 760 10.95 19.02 7.84
CA MET A 760 12.10 18.45 7.11
C MET A 760 11.88 18.37 5.60
N GLN A 761 10.62 18.37 5.16
CA GLN A 761 10.24 18.44 3.74
C GLN A 761 9.97 19.88 3.27
N ASP A 762 10.29 20.88 4.09
CA ASP A 762 10.03 22.30 3.85
C ASP A 762 8.56 22.64 3.51
N LEU A 763 7.60 21.85 4.01
CA LEU A 763 6.17 22.12 3.82
C LEU A 763 5.63 23.19 4.78
N ILE A 764 6.28 23.36 5.93
CA ILE A 764 5.90 24.31 6.98
C ILE A 764 7.14 25.08 7.46
N SER A 765 6.96 26.32 7.93
CA SER A 765 8.05 27.12 8.49
C SER A 765 8.41 26.68 9.93
N ASP A 766 9.54 27.15 10.46
CA ASP A 766 9.90 26.92 11.87
C ASP A 766 8.87 27.52 12.84
N ARG A 767 8.29 28.67 12.49
CA ARG A 767 7.19 29.28 13.25
C ARG A 767 5.93 28.42 13.21
N ASP A 768 5.55 27.90 12.04
CA ASP A 768 4.37 27.04 11.92
C ASP A 768 4.54 25.71 12.67
N ARG A 769 5.77 25.16 12.66
CA ARG A 769 6.12 23.99 13.47
C ARG A 769 5.85 24.28 14.95
N ASP A 770 6.40 25.37 15.49
CA ASP A 770 6.30 25.69 16.91
C ASP A 770 4.85 25.96 17.36
N LEU A 771 4.00 26.45 16.44
CA LEU A 771 2.56 26.61 16.67
C LEU A 771 1.79 25.28 16.73
N LEU A 772 2.25 24.25 16.03
CA LEU A 772 1.58 22.95 15.92
C LEU A 772 2.09 21.90 16.92
N LEU A 773 3.26 22.10 17.52
CA LEU A 773 3.85 21.15 18.46
C LEU A 773 3.03 21.04 19.76
N VAL A 774 2.89 19.80 20.23
CA VAL A 774 2.24 19.46 21.50
C VAL A 774 3.33 19.06 22.49
N PRO A 775 3.49 19.75 23.63
CA PRO A 775 4.49 19.36 24.62
C PRO A 775 4.31 17.91 25.07
N SER A 776 5.43 17.21 25.28
CA SER A 776 5.39 15.90 25.93
C SER A 776 5.05 16.15 27.41
N SER A 777 4.11 15.40 27.98
CA SER A 777 3.50 15.61 29.31
C SER A 777 4.46 15.44 30.51
N SER A 778 5.76 15.64 30.32
CA SER A 778 6.81 15.59 31.35
C SER A 778 7.08 16.96 31.97
N SER A 779 6.21 17.95 31.75
CA SER A 779 6.31 19.27 32.35
C SER A 779 5.67 19.31 33.73
N ASP A 780 6.26 20.04 34.67
CA ASP A 780 5.75 20.34 36.02
C ASP A 780 4.42 21.16 36.05
N VAL A 781 3.78 21.33 34.89
CA VAL A 781 2.57 22.12 34.65
C VAL A 781 1.34 21.29 34.99
N SER A 782 0.42 21.86 35.77
CA SER A 782 -0.73 21.15 36.33
C SER A 782 -1.85 20.84 35.32
N VAL A 783 -1.84 21.52 34.17
CA VAL A 783 -2.88 21.47 33.12
C VAL A 783 -2.40 20.84 31.81
N VAL A 784 -3.34 20.46 30.95
CA VAL A 784 -3.05 19.95 29.61
C VAL A 784 -2.52 21.09 28.72
N GLN A 785 -1.30 20.93 28.25
CA GLN A 785 -0.65 21.90 27.36
C GLN A 785 -1.12 21.71 25.91
N TRP A 786 -2.14 22.46 25.50
CA TRP A 786 -2.62 22.44 24.13
C TRP A 786 -1.68 23.16 23.17
N PRO A 787 -1.59 22.75 21.90
CA PRO A 787 -0.71 23.40 20.93
C PRO A 787 -1.12 24.86 20.68
N PRO A 788 -0.17 25.82 20.53
CA PRO A 788 -0.47 27.25 20.53
C PRO A 788 -1.46 27.72 19.47
N PHE A 789 -1.57 27.03 18.33
CA PHE A 789 -2.56 27.38 17.29
C PHE A 789 -4.03 27.25 17.79
N LEU A 790 -4.29 26.38 18.78
CA LEU A 790 -5.62 26.26 19.41
C LEU A 790 -5.87 27.39 20.42
N LEU A 791 -4.80 27.94 20.99
CA LEU A 791 -4.82 28.95 22.06
C LEU A 791 -4.73 30.38 21.52
N ALA A 792 -4.65 30.55 20.19
CA ALA A 792 -4.59 31.85 19.53
C ALA A 792 -5.69 32.82 20.01
N SER A 793 -5.28 34.04 20.37
CA SER A 793 -6.07 35.13 20.95
C SER A 793 -6.71 34.86 22.32
N LYS A 794 -6.56 33.68 22.93
CA LYS A 794 -7.26 33.34 24.19
C LYS A 794 -6.75 34.15 25.39
N ILE A 795 -5.43 34.35 25.49
CA ILE A 795 -4.84 35.14 26.59
C ILE A 795 -5.17 36.63 26.47
N PRO A 796 -5.00 37.30 25.30
CA PRO A 796 -5.46 38.68 25.13
C PRO A 796 -6.95 38.87 25.46
N ILE A 797 -7.81 37.94 25.02
CA ILE A 797 -9.24 37.96 25.35
C ILE A 797 -9.46 37.82 26.85
N ALA A 798 -8.73 36.92 27.53
CA ALA A 798 -8.81 36.77 28.99
C ALA A 798 -8.38 38.05 29.73
N LEU A 799 -7.35 38.74 29.24
CA LEU A 799 -6.88 40.02 29.79
C LEU A 799 -7.90 41.15 29.60
N ASP A 800 -8.50 41.26 28.41
CA ASP A 800 -9.57 42.23 28.14
C ASP A 800 -10.81 41.92 29.00
N MET A 801 -11.18 40.65 29.11
CA MET A 801 -12.25 40.19 29.99
C MET A 801 -11.99 40.53 31.46
N ALA A 802 -10.74 40.43 31.93
CA ALA A 802 -10.34 40.79 33.29
C ALA A 802 -10.40 42.30 33.52
N LYS A 803 -9.92 43.09 32.57
CA LYS A 803 -9.95 44.57 32.63
C LYS A 803 -11.39 45.10 32.68
N ASP A 804 -12.28 44.54 31.86
CA ASP A 804 -13.66 45.01 31.73
C ASP A 804 -14.62 44.39 32.77
N PHE A 805 -14.12 43.52 33.66
CA PHE A 805 -14.94 42.86 34.67
C PHE A 805 -15.30 43.82 35.81
N LYS A 806 -16.55 44.31 35.82
CA LYS A 806 -17.05 45.28 36.81
C LYS A 806 -17.66 44.67 38.07
N LYS A 807 -17.89 43.35 38.11
CA LYS A 807 -18.52 42.66 39.25
C LYS A 807 -17.45 42.31 40.30
N LYS A 808 -17.75 42.46 41.59
CA LYS A 808 -16.85 42.08 42.70
C LYS A 808 -17.02 40.62 43.15
N ASP A 809 -17.39 39.74 42.22
CA ASP A 809 -17.63 38.32 42.50
C ASP A 809 -16.57 37.47 41.80
N ASP A 810 -15.64 36.94 42.59
CA ASP A 810 -14.57 36.04 42.15
C ASP A 810 -15.14 34.77 41.51
N ALA A 811 -16.21 34.20 42.06
CA ALA A 811 -16.79 32.96 41.54
C ALA A 811 -17.37 33.17 40.13
N GLY A 812 -18.04 34.30 39.91
CA GLY A 812 -18.52 34.71 38.59
C GLY A 812 -17.38 35.01 37.59
N PHE A 813 -16.23 35.50 38.06
CA PHE A 813 -15.05 35.75 37.22
C PHE A 813 -14.39 34.46 36.75
N PHE A 814 -14.04 33.56 37.68
CA PHE A 814 -13.42 32.26 37.35
C PHE A 814 -14.33 31.39 36.50
N LYS A 815 -15.64 31.34 36.80
CA LYS A 815 -16.62 30.62 35.96
C LYS A 815 -16.64 31.11 34.50
N LYS A 816 -16.40 32.40 34.28
CA LYS A 816 -16.33 33.00 32.93
C LYS A 816 -15.05 32.59 32.20
N ILE A 817 -13.95 32.37 32.93
CA ILE A 817 -12.70 31.85 32.38
C ILE A 817 -12.83 30.34 32.10
N GLU A 818 -13.43 29.58 33.02
CA GLU A 818 -13.70 28.14 32.92
C GLU A 818 -14.75 27.78 31.86
N THR A 819 -15.46 28.76 31.29
CA THR A 819 -16.43 28.50 30.19
C THR A 819 -15.75 27.97 28.93
N ASP A 820 -14.46 28.28 28.73
CA ASP A 820 -13.65 27.76 27.63
C ASP A 820 -12.44 27.00 28.19
N ASP A 821 -12.47 25.66 28.09
CA ASP A 821 -11.42 24.76 28.59
C ASP A 821 -10.02 25.12 28.06
N TYR A 822 -9.94 25.60 26.82
CA TYR A 822 -8.68 26.03 26.22
C TYR A 822 -8.16 27.33 26.85
N MET A 823 -9.06 28.27 27.15
CA MET A 823 -8.69 29.54 27.79
C MET A 823 -8.25 29.30 29.24
N HIS A 824 -8.98 28.48 29.99
CA HIS A 824 -8.61 28.07 31.33
C HIS A 824 -7.22 27.41 31.37
N SER A 825 -6.99 26.43 30.49
CA SER A 825 -5.69 25.75 30.38
C SER A 825 -4.56 26.72 29.99
N ALA A 826 -4.81 27.65 29.06
CA ALA A 826 -3.82 28.63 28.63
C ALA A 826 -3.43 29.64 29.71
N VAL A 827 -4.39 30.08 30.54
CA VAL A 827 -4.14 31.03 31.63
C VAL A 827 -3.27 30.39 32.72
N ILE A 828 -3.60 29.16 33.13
CA ILE A 828 -2.82 28.43 34.14
C ILE A 828 -1.42 28.10 33.60
N GLU A 829 -1.33 27.62 32.36
CA GLU A 829 -0.04 27.35 31.71
C GLU A 829 0.84 28.60 31.64
N CYS A 830 0.26 29.75 31.28
CA CYS A 830 0.99 31.02 31.20
C CYS A 830 1.54 31.42 32.56
N TYR A 831 0.75 31.30 33.63
CA TYR A 831 1.17 31.61 35.00
C TYR A 831 2.29 30.68 35.49
N GLU A 832 2.11 29.37 35.39
CA GLU A 832 3.09 28.39 35.86
C GLU A 832 4.40 28.47 35.05
N THR A 833 4.32 28.66 33.74
CA THR A 833 5.51 28.80 32.88
C THR A 833 6.25 30.11 33.17
N LEU A 834 5.53 31.21 33.41
CA LEU A 834 6.14 32.49 33.79
C LEU A 834 6.85 32.38 35.14
N ARG A 835 6.20 31.76 36.13
CA ARG A 835 6.77 31.49 37.45
C ARG A 835 8.08 30.71 37.33
N ASP A 836 8.08 29.62 36.55
CA ASP A 836 9.26 28.79 36.33
C ASP A 836 10.40 29.59 35.67
N ILE A 837 10.09 30.39 34.65
CA ILE A 837 11.10 31.21 33.94
C ILE A 837 11.70 32.23 34.90
N LEU A 838 10.88 32.98 35.64
CA LEU A 838 11.36 33.98 36.60
C LEU A 838 12.19 33.34 37.72
N TYR A 839 11.75 32.20 38.26
CA TYR A 839 12.50 31.48 39.30
C TYR A 839 13.85 30.97 38.82
N SER A 840 13.90 30.42 37.60
CA SER A 840 15.15 29.91 37.00
C SER A 840 16.12 31.02 36.63
N LEU A 841 15.63 32.20 36.23
CA LEU A 841 16.47 33.30 35.76
C LEU A 841 17.24 34.00 36.90
N LEU A 842 16.66 34.03 38.11
CA LEU A 842 17.24 34.67 39.28
C LEU A 842 18.28 33.77 39.95
N ASP A 843 19.48 34.28 40.20
CA ASP A 843 20.51 33.57 40.97
C ASP A 843 20.48 33.89 42.48
N ASP A 844 19.98 35.06 42.87
CA ASP A 844 19.91 35.49 44.27
C ASP A 844 18.70 34.88 45.00
N ASP A 845 18.94 34.30 46.18
CA ASP A 845 17.91 33.68 47.00
C ASP A 845 16.96 34.73 47.61
N ALA A 846 17.42 35.96 47.82
CA ALA A 846 16.58 37.07 48.29
C ALA A 846 15.52 37.45 47.24
N ASP A 847 15.93 37.57 45.98
CA ASP A 847 15.03 37.89 44.86
C ASP A 847 14.06 36.73 44.56
N ARG A 848 14.54 35.48 44.66
CA ARG A 848 13.69 34.28 44.56
C ARG A 848 12.60 34.22 45.63
N LEU A 849 12.89 34.68 46.85
CA LEU A 849 11.94 34.70 47.95
C LEU A 849 10.80 35.70 47.69
N ILE A 850 11.10 36.83 47.04
CA ILE A 850 10.08 37.81 46.62
C ILE A 850 9.12 37.20 45.60
N VAL A 851 9.65 36.50 44.57
CA VAL A 851 8.81 35.81 43.58
C VAL A 851 7.95 34.73 44.23
N LYS A 852 8.50 33.96 45.19
CA LYS A 852 7.74 32.97 45.96
C LYS A 852 6.61 33.59 46.79
N GLU A 853 6.86 34.70 47.46
CA GLU A 853 5.84 35.39 48.27
C GLU A 853 4.72 35.95 47.38
N ILE A 854 5.05 36.49 46.19
CA ILE A 854 4.06 36.93 45.21
C ILE A 854 3.19 35.75 44.75
N CYS A 855 3.80 34.61 44.38
CA CYS A 855 3.05 33.41 44.00
C CYS A 855 2.18 32.88 45.15
N TYR A 856 2.70 32.90 46.38
CA TYR A 856 1.96 32.47 47.57
C TYR A 856 0.72 33.35 47.82
N GLU A 857 0.85 34.67 47.71
CA GLU A 857 -0.27 35.61 47.85
C GLU A 857 -1.30 35.40 46.71
N VAL A 858 -0.87 35.16 45.47
CA VAL A 858 -1.77 34.80 44.36
C VAL A 858 -2.56 33.53 44.67
N ASP A 859 -1.87 32.44 45.04
CA ASP A 859 -2.50 31.15 45.30
C ASP A 859 -3.46 31.24 46.51
N MET A 860 -3.06 31.95 47.58
CA MET A 860 -3.89 32.16 48.78
C MET A 860 -5.13 33.02 48.50
N SER A 861 -5.01 34.11 47.73
CA SER A 861 -6.15 34.94 47.36
C SER A 861 -7.16 34.19 46.49
N ILE A 862 -6.70 33.28 45.63
CA ILE A 862 -7.58 32.37 44.85
C ILE A 862 -8.32 31.42 45.80
N HIS A 863 -7.63 30.77 46.74
CA HIS A 863 -8.25 29.85 47.70
C HIS A 863 -9.26 30.56 48.62
N GLN A 864 -8.96 31.78 49.06
CA GLN A 864 -9.82 32.57 49.95
C GLN A 864 -10.95 33.32 49.23
N ARG A 865 -11.01 33.26 47.89
CA ARG A 865 -11.96 34.01 47.04
C ARG A 865 -11.90 35.53 47.28
N ARG A 866 -10.67 36.05 47.31
CA ARG A 866 -10.35 37.48 47.51
C ARG A 866 -9.43 38.02 46.39
N PHE A 867 -9.37 37.35 45.25
CA PHE A 867 -8.49 37.71 44.14
C PHE A 867 -8.82 39.10 43.57
N LEU A 868 -10.09 39.43 43.35
CA LEU A 868 -10.48 40.76 42.83
C LEU A 868 -10.35 41.88 43.87
N THR A 869 -10.19 41.55 45.16
CA THR A 869 -9.93 42.55 46.21
C THR A 869 -8.45 42.81 46.40
N ASP A 870 -7.62 41.80 46.23
CA ASP A 870 -6.18 41.87 46.49
C ASP A 870 -5.38 42.30 45.25
N PHE A 871 -5.94 42.10 44.05
CA PHE A 871 -5.30 42.40 42.76
C PHE A 871 -6.16 43.34 41.88
N ARG A 872 -5.51 44.32 41.25
CA ARG A 872 -6.08 45.28 40.30
C ARG A 872 -5.95 44.75 38.87
N MET A 873 -7.06 44.34 38.27
CA MET A 873 -7.10 43.80 36.91
C MET A 873 -6.71 44.82 35.82
N SER A 874 -6.80 46.12 36.11
CA SER A 874 -6.44 47.20 35.18
C SER A 874 -4.94 47.24 34.84
N GLY A 875 -4.07 46.73 35.71
CA GLY A 875 -2.61 46.68 35.50
C GLY A 875 -2.13 45.48 34.65
N LEU A 876 -2.95 44.44 34.49
CA LEU A 876 -2.56 43.21 33.79
C LEU A 876 -2.22 43.40 32.30
N PRO A 877 -2.92 44.25 31.52
CA PRO A 877 -2.53 44.52 30.12
C PRO A 877 -1.16 45.20 30.01
N ALA A 878 -0.82 46.10 30.95
CA ALA A 878 0.48 46.74 30.98
C ALA A 878 1.60 45.73 31.30
N LEU A 879 1.34 44.83 32.24
CA LEU A 879 2.22 43.70 32.55
C LEU A 879 2.43 42.78 31.34
N SER A 880 1.37 42.41 30.62
CA SER A 880 1.45 41.57 29.42
C SER A 880 2.33 42.20 28.33
N ASN A 881 2.20 43.50 28.08
CA ASN A 881 3.00 44.20 27.08
C ASN A 881 4.50 44.23 27.45
N ARG A 882 4.82 44.36 28.75
CA ARG A 882 6.20 44.30 29.23
C ARG A 882 6.77 42.89 29.21
N LEU A 883 5.97 41.88 29.52
CA LEU A 883 6.33 40.47 29.38
C LEU A 883 6.62 40.09 27.93
N GLU A 884 5.84 40.59 26.97
CA GLU A 884 6.11 40.41 25.54
C GLU A 884 7.49 40.96 25.15
N LYS A 885 7.82 42.19 25.61
CA LYS A 885 9.13 42.82 25.38
C LYS A 885 10.26 42.01 26.02
N PHE A 886 10.06 41.55 27.26
CA PHE A 886 11.01 40.73 27.99
C PHE A 886 11.35 39.41 27.27
N LEU A 887 10.32 38.68 26.85
CA LEU A 887 10.48 37.42 26.12
C LEU A 887 11.10 37.64 24.73
N GLY A 888 10.77 38.75 24.07
CA GLY A 888 11.40 39.14 22.81
C GLY A 888 12.91 39.37 22.94
N ILE A 889 13.35 40.00 24.04
CA ILE A 889 14.78 40.18 24.36
C ILE A 889 15.42 38.82 24.62
N LEU A 890 14.79 37.93 25.41
CA LEU A 890 15.34 36.60 25.68
C LEU A 890 15.50 35.71 24.43
N LEU A 891 14.77 36.00 23.35
CA LEU A 891 14.84 35.26 22.08
C LEU A 891 15.80 35.86 21.05
N SER A 892 16.31 37.07 21.27
CA SER A 892 17.19 37.77 20.33
C SER A 892 18.59 37.14 20.28
N ASN A 893 19.30 37.38 19.18
CA ASN A 893 20.68 36.89 19.04
C ASN A 893 21.61 37.72 19.94
N VAL A 894 22.45 37.04 20.71
CA VAL A 894 23.41 37.68 21.62
C VAL A 894 24.57 38.22 20.79
N GLU A 895 24.53 39.52 20.47
CA GLU A 895 25.64 40.23 19.81
C GLU A 895 26.65 40.76 20.85
N ASP A 896 26.14 41.28 21.99
CA ASP A 896 26.94 41.75 23.11
C ASP A 896 26.28 41.34 24.45
N VAL A 897 27.04 40.61 25.28
CA VAL A 897 26.55 39.98 26.52
C VAL A 897 26.20 41.02 27.58
N ASP A 898 26.97 42.11 27.68
CA ASP A 898 26.78 43.12 28.73
C ASP A 898 25.59 44.04 28.43
N THR A 899 25.45 44.43 27.15
CA THR A 899 24.27 45.18 26.68
C THR A 899 23.01 44.32 26.77
N PHE A 900 23.09 43.03 26.47
CA PHE A 900 21.98 42.09 26.59
C PHE A 900 21.57 41.88 28.07
N ARG A 901 22.54 41.74 28.96
CA ARG A 901 22.32 41.58 30.40
C ARG A 901 21.63 42.80 31.00
N SER A 902 22.11 44.01 30.71
CA SER A 902 21.51 45.25 31.22
C SER A 902 20.07 45.46 30.71
N GLN A 903 19.77 45.11 29.46
CA GLN A 903 18.41 45.16 28.93
C GLN A 903 17.45 44.20 29.65
N ILE A 904 17.89 42.98 29.97
CA ILE A 904 17.07 42.02 30.73
C ILE A 904 16.81 42.54 32.14
N ILE A 905 17.85 43.02 32.83
CA ILE A 905 17.74 43.54 34.21
C ILE A 905 16.74 44.69 34.26
N ASN A 906 16.86 45.68 33.36
CA ASN A 906 15.95 46.82 33.32
C ASN A 906 14.49 46.40 33.11
N VAL A 907 14.22 45.50 32.16
CA VAL A 907 12.85 45.05 31.88
C VAL A 907 12.31 44.15 33.00
N LEU A 908 13.16 43.36 33.65
CA LEU A 908 12.80 42.55 34.81
C LEU A 908 12.40 43.43 36.00
N GLN A 909 13.18 44.49 36.27
CA GLN A 909 12.85 45.48 37.29
C GLN A 909 11.52 46.20 36.97
N ASP A 910 11.31 46.62 35.71
CA ASP A 910 10.02 47.19 35.25
C ASP A 910 8.85 46.22 35.52
N ILE A 911 9.03 44.92 35.23
CA ILE A 911 8.00 43.89 35.46
C ILE A 911 7.67 43.77 36.96
N MET A 912 8.68 43.71 37.81
CA MET A 912 8.49 43.57 39.25
C MET A 912 7.88 44.83 39.87
N GLU A 913 8.20 46.02 39.35
CA GLU A 913 7.58 47.27 39.74
C GLU A 913 6.09 47.30 39.37
N ILE A 914 5.73 46.93 38.15
CA ILE A 914 4.33 46.87 37.70
C ILE A 914 3.54 45.86 38.54
N ILE A 915 4.10 44.68 38.83
CA ILE A 915 3.42 43.69 39.67
C ILE A 915 3.14 44.27 41.06
N THR A 916 4.12 44.93 41.68
CA THR A 916 4.02 45.36 43.07
C THR A 916 3.28 46.68 43.28
N GLN A 917 3.29 47.60 42.31
CA GLN A 917 2.64 48.91 42.40
C GLN A 917 1.29 48.98 41.66
N ASP A 918 1.22 48.40 40.46
CA ASP A 918 0.06 48.55 39.57
C ASP A 918 -0.93 47.39 39.63
N VAL A 919 -0.44 46.17 39.92
CA VAL A 919 -1.26 44.95 39.95
C VAL A 919 -1.64 44.55 41.39
N MET A 920 -0.74 44.59 42.36
CA MET A 920 -1.05 44.23 43.75
C MET A 920 -1.52 45.43 44.58
N VAL A 921 -2.60 45.28 45.36
CA VAL A 921 -3.09 46.36 46.24
C VAL A 921 -2.17 46.57 47.45
N ASN A 922 -1.54 45.51 47.96
CA ASN A 922 -0.62 45.53 49.13
C ASN A 922 0.83 45.15 48.76
N GLY A 923 1.27 45.38 47.52
CA GLY A 923 2.58 44.91 47.04
C GLY A 923 3.80 45.52 47.75
N SER A 924 3.70 46.76 48.23
CA SER A 924 4.76 47.42 49.03
C SER A 924 5.02 46.71 50.37
N GLY A 925 4.01 46.04 50.93
CA GLY A 925 4.12 45.24 52.16
C GLY A 925 4.95 43.96 51.98
N ILE A 926 4.93 43.35 50.79
CA ILE A 926 5.71 42.14 50.46
C ILE A 926 7.19 42.48 50.35
N ILE A 927 7.49 43.59 49.67
CA ILE A 927 8.85 44.14 49.59
C ILE A 927 9.37 44.42 51.00
N ALA A 928 8.56 45.01 51.88
CA ALA A 928 8.93 45.30 53.27
C ALA A 928 9.05 44.05 54.17
N ARG A 929 8.28 42.98 53.94
CA ARG A 929 8.43 41.69 54.65
C ARG A 929 9.73 40.99 54.24
N ALA A 930 10.10 41.02 52.96
CA ALA A 930 11.37 40.50 52.47
C ALA A 930 12.59 41.26 53.05
N HIS A 931 12.45 42.58 53.32
CA HIS A 931 13.50 43.36 54.00
C HIS A 931 13.80 42.88 55.43
N ARG A 932 12.84 42.31 56.16
CA ARG A 932 13.04 41.88 57.56
C ARG A 932 13.86 40.59 57.71
N HIS A 933 14.06 39.83 56.64
CA HIS A 933 14.83 38.58 56.67
C HIS A 933 16.33 38.77 56.35
N HIS A 934 16.75 39.96 55.91
CA HIS A 934 18.15 40.28 55.55
C HIS A 934 18.67 41.49 56.37
N GLU A 935 18.79 41.35 57.68
CA GLU A 935 19.67 42.22 58.47
C GLU A 935 21.06 41.56 58.55
N GLY A 936 21.94 41.95 57.62
CA GLY A 936 23.31 41.45 57.51
C GLY A 936 24.15 42.27 56.52
N ASP A 937 24.49 43.49 56.94
CA ASP A 937 25.66 44.30 56.56
C ASP A 937 26.34 44.08 55.18
N GLN A 938 25.60 44.18 54.08
CA GLN A 938 26.18 44.36 52.74
C GLN A 938 25.53 45.57 52.05
N LYS A 939 26.37 46.32 51.33
CA LYS A 939 26.01 47.53 50.55
C LYS A 939 24.70 47.33 49.81
N LYS A 940 23.90 48.39 49.66
CA LYS A 940 22.70 48.46 48.81
C LYS A 940 23.03 48.05 47.35
N GLU A 941 23.15 46.75 47.07
CA GLU A 941 23.11 46.20 45.72
C GLU A 941 21.69 46.41 45.19
N GLN A 942 21.54 46.86 43.95
CA GLN A 942 20.20 47.04 43.37
C GLN A 942 19.60 45.64 43.15
N ARG A 943 18.31 45.47 43.46
CA ARG A 943 17.63 44.17 43.36
C ARG A 943 17.52 43.70 41.92
N PHE A 944 17.50 42.40 41.69
CA PHE A 944 17.33 41.75 40.38
C PHE A 944 18.51 41.90 39.39
N GLU A 945 19.74 42.18 39.86
CA GLU A 945 20.94 42.31 38.99
C GLU A 945 21.66 40.97 38.67
N LYS A 946 21.50 39.95 39.54
CA LYS A 946 22.18 38.65 39.42
C LYS A 946 21.30 37.66 38.64
N ILE A 947 21.60 37.53 37.34
CA ILE A 947 20.84 36.74 36.38
C ILE A 947 21.70 35.62 35.78
N ASN A 948 21.11 34.42 35.67
CA ASN A 948 21.75 33.26 35.06
C ASN A 948 21.61 33.24 33.53
N ILE A 949 22.61 33.79 32.84
CA ILE A 949 22.64 33.86 31.36
C ILE A 949 22.93 32.48 30.73
N GLY A 950 23.52 31.54 31.47
CA GLY A 950 23.85 30.20 30.98
C GLY A 950 22.63 29.38 30.55
N LEU A 951 21.44 29.70 31.10
CA LEU A 951 20.18 29.04 30.78
C LEU A 951 19.69 29.26 29.35
N ILE A 952 20.13 30.34 28.68
CA ILE A 952 19.74 30.64 27.29
C ILE A 952 20.26 29.57 26.32
N GLN A 953 21.38 28.92 26.64
CA GLN A 953 21.95 27.83 25.85
C GLN A 953 21.22 26.50 26.08
N VAL A 954 20.43 26.39 27.14
CA VAL A 954 19.65 25.19 27.45
C VAL A 954 18.44 25.12 26.54
N LYS A 955 18.44 24.14 25.62
CA LYS A 955 17.40 23.97 24.59
C LYS A 955 15.98 23.90 25.16
N THR A 956 15.78 23.15 26.25
CA THR A 956 14.47 22.99 26.90
C THR A 956 13.95 24.30 27.50
N TRP A 957 14.85 25.13 28.04
CA TRP A 957 14.50 26.43 28.59
C TRP A 957 14.14 27.42 27.47
N ARG A 958 14.91 27.43 26.38
CA ARG A 958 14.59 28.21 25.19
C ARG A 958 13.25 27.82 24.56
N GLU A 959 12.91 26.52 24.53
CA GLU A 959 11.60 26.04 24.07
C GLU A 959 10.44 26.54 24.96
N LYS A 960 10.62 26.59 26.29
CA LYS A 960 9.64 27.20 27.21
C LYS A 960 9.40 28.69 26.90
N ILE A 961 10.47 29.45 26.62
CA ILE A 961 10.38 30.87 26.27
C ILE A 961 9.68 31.09 24.94
N ILE A 962 10.06 30.34 23.89
CA ILE A 962 9.39 30.40 22.58
C ILE A 962 7.90 30.12 22.75
N ARG A 963 7.55 29.10 23.54
CA ARG A 963 6.15 28.74 23.79
C ARG A 963 5.38 29.85 24.52
N LEU A 964 5.93 30.38 25.61
CA LEU A 964 5.27 31.48 26.35
C LEU A 964 5.12 32.73 25.48
N TYR A 965 6.14 33.06 24.69
CA TYR A 965 6.08 34.15 23.73
C TYR A 965 4.96 33.95 22.70
N LEU A 966 4.82 32.73 22.15
CA LEU A 966 3.73 32.41 21.23
C LEU A 966 2.36 32.50 21.91
N LEU A 967 2.20 32.03 23.16
CA LEU A 967 0.93 32.12 23.88
C LEU A 967 0.45 33.57 24.07
N LEU A 968 1.37 34.50 24.35
CA LEU A 968 1.07 35.92 24.55
C LEU A 968 0.86 36.68 23.23
N THR A 969 1.61 36.35 22.18
CA THR A 969 1.67 37.16 20.94
C THR A 969 0.78 36.65 19.80
N VAL A 970 0.37 35.38 19.83
CA VAL A 970 -0.34 34.76 18.70
C VAL A 970 -1.78 35.25 18.62
N LYS A 971 -2.06 36.03 17.56
CA LYS A 971 -3.37 36.59 17.21
C LYS A 971 -4.13 35.70 16.21
N GLU A 972 -5.31 36.17 15.80
CA GLU A 972 -6.24 35.45 14.91
C GLU A 972 -5.65 35.01 13.56
N SER A 973 -4.56 35.63 13.09
CA SER A 973 -3.87 35.21 11.86
C SER A 973 -3.34 33.77 11.91
N ALA A 974 -3.14 33.20 13.11
CA ALA A 974 -2.75 31.79 13.29
C ALA A 974 -3.89 30.77 13.09
N ILE A 975 -5.14 31.22 12.90
CA ILE A 975 -6.30 30.36 12.60
C ILE A 975 -6.08 29.56 11.30
N ASN A 976 -5.24 30.06 10.40
CA ASN A 976 -4.97 29.49 9.08
C ASN A 976 -3.63 28.73 9.00
N VAL A 977 -2.99 28.38 10.13
CA VAL A 977 -1.69 27.69 10.15
C VAL A 977 -1.84 26.16 10.07
N PRO A 978 -1.14 25.46 9.17
CA PRO A 978 -0.16 25.97 8.21
C PRO A 978 -0.83 26.56 6.95
N PRO A 979 -0.24 27.59 6.31
CA PRO A 979 -0.80 28.18 5.09
C PRO A 979 -0.73 27.25 3.87
N ASN A 980 0.26 26.36 3.85
CA ASN A 980 0.49 25.43 2.75
C ASN A 980 -0.67 24.44 2.57
N LEU A 981 -1.23 24.36 1.35
CA LEU A 981 -2.35 23.47 1.01
C LEU A 981 -2.00 21.99 1.19
N GLU A 982 -0.77 21.59 0.89
CA GLU A 982 -0.33 20.19 1.02
C GLU A 982 -0.21 19.80 2.49
N ALA A 983 0.36 20.66 3.33
CA ALA A 983 0.43 20.45 4.77
C ALA A 983 -0.98 20.35 5.38
N ARG A 984 -1.90 21.24 4.99
CA ARG A 984 -3.31 21.19 5.39
C ARG A 984 -3.95 19.87 4.99
N ARG A 985 -3.77 19.44 3.74
CA ARG A 985 -4.33 18.18 3.23
C ARG A 985 -3.83 16.98 4.01
N ARG A 986 -2.54 16.92 4.37
CA ARG A 986 -1.96 15.82 5.14
C ARG A 986 -2.45 15.80 6.58
N ILE A 987 -2.54 16.97 7.23
CA ILE A 987 -3.07 17.08 8.60
C ILE A 987 -4.55 16.66 8.63
N THR A 988 -5.38 17.17 7.70
CA THR A 988 -6.80 16.79 7.64
C THR A 988 -6.97 15.33 7.26
N PHE A 989 -6.15 14.79 6.37
CA PHE A 989 -6.16 13.37 6.06
C PHE A 989 -5.81 12.51 7.27
N PHE A 990 -4.76 12.87 8.01
CA PHE A 990 -4.38 12.17 9.24
C PHE A 990 -5.52 12.17 10.26
N ALA A 991 -6.10 13.35 10.53
CA ALA A 991 -7.19 13.48 11.48
C ALA A 991 -8.46 12.74 11.02
N ASN A 992 -8.88 12.90 9.76
CA ASN A 992 -10.02 12.17 9.20
C ASN A 992 -9.85 10.66 9.31
N SER A 993 -8.66 10.14 9.01
CA SER A 993 -8.38 8.70 9.08
C SER A 993 -8.64 8.14 10.48
N LEU A 994 -8.40 8.92 11.54
CA LEU A 994 -8.64 8.51 12.92
C LEU A 994 -10.13 8.39 13.27
N PHE A 995 -11.01 9.12 12.61
CA PHE A 995 -12.46 9.04 12.83
C PHE A 995 -13.16 8.06 11.87
N MET A 996 -12.46 7.59 10.85
CA MET A 996 -12.96 6.51 9.99
C MET A 996 -12.98 5.17 10.75
N ASN A 997 -13.84 4.26 10.28
CA ASN A 997 -13.87 2.88 10.77
C ASN A 997 -12.59 2.16 10.38
N MET A 998 -11.59 2.17 11.26
CA MET A 998 -10.34 1.42 11.12
C MET A 998 -10.34 0.16 11.99
N PRO A 999 -9.73 -0.95 11.51
CA PRO A 999 -9.51 -2.12 12.35
C PRO A 999 -8.56 -1.78 13.51
N ILE A 1000 -8.74 -2.45 14.63
CA ILE A 1000 -7.92 -2.23 15.82
C ILE A 1000 -6.51 -2.77 15.58
N THR A 1001 -5.51 -1.96 15.90
CA THR A 1001 -4.11 -2.29 15.67
C THR A 1001 -3.66 -3.44 16.59
N PRO A 1002 -3.16 -4.57 16.07
CA PRO A 1002 -2.62 -5.66 16.89
C PRO A 1002 -1.29 -5.24 17.55
N LYS A 1003 -0.80 -6.00 18.54
CA LYS A 1003 0.53 -5.75 19.11
C LYS A 1003 1.60 -5.92 18.02
N VAL A 1004 2.71 -5.20 18.11
CA VAL A 1004 3.81 -5.26 17.12
C VAL A 1004 4.27 -6.70 16.86
N ARG A 1005 4.35 -7.54 17.91
CA ARG A 1005 4.68 -8.96 17.81
C ARG A 1005 3.69 -9.80 16.97
N ASP A 1006 2.43 -9.36 16.91
CA ASP A 1006 1.33 -10.05 16.22
C ASP A 1006 1.12 -9.48 14.80
N MET A 1007 1.78 -8.38 14.44
CA MET A 1007 1.70 -7.78 13.10
C MET A 1007 2.34 -8.70 12.06
N LEU A 1008 1.69 -8.90 10.92
CA LEU A 1008 2.29 -9.56 9.76
C LEU A 1008 3.18 -8.55 9.04
N SER A 1009 4.42 -8.93 8.69
CA SER A 1009 5.20 -8.16 7.72
C SER A 1009 4.43 -8.14 6.41
N PHE A 1010 4.27 -6.96 5.83
CA PHE A 1010 3.52 -6.76 4.58
C PHE A 1010 4.21 -7.44 3.40
#